data_AF-A0A7Y5J3F4-F1
#
_entry.id   AF-A0A7Y5J3F4-F1
#
_cell.length_a   1.000
_cell.length_b   1.000
_cell.length_c   1.000
_cell.angle_alpha   90.00
_cell.angle_beta   90.00
_cell.angle_gamma   90.00
#
_symmetry.space_group_name_H-M   'P 1'
#
loop_
_entity.id
_entity.type
_entity.pdbx_description
1 polymer ?
#
loop_
_entity_poly.entity_id
_entity_poly.type
_entity_poly.pdbx_seq_one_letter_code
_entity_poly.pdbx_strand_id
1 'polypeptide(L)'
;MRKTLPLILVLSFYTLLISAQSFQLQENEVTGLVEAGKFEEAIVKAESFLAAAKTRLGFADTMTADYYSLAGSIYSKQGNFAAGALKFDSASLILRPALGACHGKTLNALRSAATCRTNNNRHAEAEKILLETLTYFDTHDGPCKDEQERLHLQYVLANTFLQQRKFTKAAEIYDQYIAFFAHKNTEDSLRLSLLFTNYAQLRFQEGNLPEAMNLLYKAEKIQLALPGNHSIEKAQTHNALAVVCMKLNDWSKAEAYLNRSLPVFEKMLGKSHPDYLIGLNNLANIYQKKNAYEKATEVYRVLLPATAEVVGQEAPFYSTVLGNYASCLSEIGQYETLDSILMLCQQLAEKTNGTYSLKRANFLKDLMVLGGKTNKPDKVIHYFDLAKAVFDQAVLPEHPDFVQFKYERANIYRSFKQYEQAARLHEELYPYLLKNIRLIFTGLPDRQRSSYFNKQKVLFEDFANLTEQAYAQMPELAGRLYDHCLFIKGLLFNTSERVKRSVQDSGDPVLKADFDKWQQARIQMAKVMTMPLPKNGHSQMDSLENVLMSLEQNLTLRSKAFSDLIEHQLPSWTDIRAALKPGEAAVEIFRYRQSSSDFSDTIHYAALVLTSDTKDHPVFVLLPNGNDLEGNFYQAYRATVTDTSFAPPPYAYQQYWAPIIPYLRGIKTIYFAPDGIYHNLSLPTFINDSGQYLLDLYDLRVLGSTKALLKKNTPVTAPRTGMIFGNPDFRLTPVQNREKIPIPADSPAFYLRNLGEKIKWALEPLPNSQKEARE
;
A
#
# COMPACT_ATOMS: atom_id res chain seq x y z
N MET A 1 -28.94 -65.20 -39.52
CA MET A 1 -28.52 -64.13 -38.60
C MET A 1 -27.10 -63.57 -38.83
N ARG A 2 -26.23 -64.14 -39.68
CA ARG A 2 -24.86 -63.61 -39.93
C ARG A 2 -24.72 -62.57 -41.07
N LYS A 3 -25.78 -62.21 -41.80
CA LYS A 3 -25.73 -61.22 -42.92
C LYS A 3 -26.33 -59.83 -42.59
N THR A 4 -26.97 -59.66 -41.44
CA THR A 4 -27.61 -58.38 -41.03
C THR A 4 -26.72 -57.52 -40.13
N LEU A 5 -25.75 -58.10 -39.42
CA LEU A 5 -24.79 -57.38 -38.57
C LEU A 5 -23.93 -56.34 -39.34
N PRO A 6 -23.39 -56.65 -40.55
CA PRO A 6 -22.60 -55.68 -41.29
C PRO A 6 -23.44 -54.50 -41.79
N LEU A 7 -24.69 -54.74 -42.18
CA LEU A 7 -25.58 -53.69 -42.71
C LEU A 7 -26.03 -52.72 -41.61
N ILE A 8 -26.31 -53.23 -40.40
CA ILE A 8 -26.67 -52.41 -39.24
C ILE A 8 -25.47 -51.57 -38.78
N LEU A 9 -24.25 -52.15 -38.77
CA LEU A 9 -23.02 -51.42 -38.45
C LEU A 9 -22.70 -50.34 -39.50
N VAL A 10 -22.88 -50.63 -40.78
CA VAL A 10 -22.68 -49.64 -41.86
C VAL A 10 -23.74 -48.53 -41.78
N LEU A 11 -25.01 -48.85 -41.56
CA LEU A 11 -26.07 -47.85 -41.40
C LEU A 11 -25.86 -47.00 -40.14
N SER A 12 -25.42 -47.58 -39.02
CA SER A 12 -25.08 -46.81 -37.81
C SER A 12 -23.86 -45.91 -38.01
N PHE A 13 -22.89 -46.35 -38.80
CA PHE A 13 -21.70 -45.56 -39.12
C PHE A 13 -22.06 -44.37 -40.04
N TYR A 14 -22.92 -44.59 -41.03
CA TYR A 14 -23.41 -43.54 -41.92
C TYR A 14 -24.29 -42.51 -41.17
N THR A 15 -25.16 -42.93 -40.25
CA THR A 15 -25.97 -42.00 -39.44
C THR A 15 -25.10 -41.17 -38.50
N LEU A 16 -24.08 -41.77 -37.87
CA LEU A 16 -23.07 -41.06 -37.08
C LEU A 16 -22.30 -40.04 -37.92
N LEU A 17 -21.85 -40.41 -39.13
CA LEU A 17 -21.10 -39.53 -40.02
C LEU A 17 -21.93 -38.31 -40.48
N ILE A 18 -23.19 -38.56 -40.87
CA ILE A 18 -24.13 -37.49 -41.28
C ILE A 18 -24.43 -36.56 -40.10
N SER A 19 -24.58 -37.12 -38.91
CA SER A 19 -24.84 -36.34 -37.71
C SER A 19 -23.62 -35.47 -37.31
N ALA A 20 -22.40 -36.00 -37.42
CA ALA A 20 -21.17 -35.25 -37.15
C ALA A 20 -20.94 -34.12 -38.17
N GLN A 21 -21.21 -34.37 -39.47
CA GLN A 21 -21.17 -33.32 -40.49
C GLN A 21 -22.23 -32.23 -40.24
N SER A 22 -23.41 -32.62 -39.77
CA SER A 22 -24.46 -31.66 -39.42
C SER A 22 -24.10 -30.80 -38.21
N PHE A 23 -23.44 -31.39 -37.19
CA PHE A 23 -22.92 -30.65 -36.05
C PHE A 23 -21.88 -29.62 -36.49
N GLN A 24 -20.89 -30.03 -37.30
CA GLN A 24 -19.82 -29.12 -37.74
C GLN A 24 -20.36 -27.91 -38.50
N LEU A 25 -21.38 -28.10 -39.34
CA LEU A 25 -21.98 -27.02 -40.11
C LEU A 25 -22.76 -26.04 -39.21
N GLN A 26 -23.46 -26.56 -38.21
CA GLN A 26 -24.18 -25.77 -37.20
C GLN A 26 -23.22 -25.06 -36.24
N GLU A 27 -22.12 -25.71 -35.86
CA GLU A 27 -21.04 -25.10 -35.10
C GLU A 27 -20.45 -23.92 -35.87
N ASN A 28 -20.06 -24.12 -37.13
CA ASN A 28 -19.50 -23.07 -37.99
C ASN A 28 -20.47 -21.89 -38.18
N GLU A 29 -21.77 -22.16 -38.29
CA GLU A 29 -22.79 -21.12 -38.39
C GLU A 29 -22.84 -20.26 -37.12
N VAL A 30 -22.82 -20.90 -35.95
CA VAL A 30 -22.88 -20.22 -34.65
C VAL A 30 -21.58 -19.49 -34.33
N THR A 31 -20.43 -20.09 -34.63
CA THR A 31 -19.12 -19.43 -34.46
C THR A 31 -18.99 -18.24 -35.40
N GLY A 32 -19.49 -18.34 -36.64
CA GLY A 32 -19.53 -17.20 -37.57
C GLY A 32 -20.38 -16.04 -37.06
N LEU A 33 -21.48 -16.30 -36.36
CA LEU A 33 -22.28 -15.26 -35.69
C LEU A 33 -21.51 -14.61 -34.52
N VAL A 34 -20.80 -15.41 -33.73
CA VAL A 34 -19.94 -14.91 -32.64
C VAL A 34 -18.81 -14.03 -33.20
N GLU A 35 -18.16 -14.45 -34.29
CA GLU A 35 -17.13 -13.65 -34.97
C GLU A 35 -17.68 -12.36 -35.57
N ALA A 36 -18.96 -12.34 -35.94
CA ALA A 36 -19.66 -11.14 -36.37
C ALA A 36 -20.17 -10.26 -35.20
N GLY A 37 -19.90 -10.63 -33.94
CA GLY A 37 -20.35 -9.91 -32.73
C GLY A 37 -21.83 -10.11 -32.39
N LYS A 38 -22.52 -11.05 -33.05
CA LYS A 38 -23.97 -11.30 -32.91
C LYS A 38 -24.27 -12.37 -31.85
N PHE A 39 -23.91 -12.12 -30.60
CA PHE A 39 -24.04 -13.12 -29.53
C PHE A 39 -25.48 -13.55 -29.24
N GLU A 40 -26.44 -12.63 -29.25
CA GLU A 40 -27.84 -12.99 -28.98
C GLU A 40 -28.38 -13.95 -30.04
N GLU A 41 -28.13 -13.65 -31.33
CA GLU A 41 -28.48 -14.54 -32.44
C GLU A 41 -27.76 -15.91 -32.31
N ALA A 42 -26.47 -15.88 -31.95
CA ALA A 42 -25.68 -17.09 -31.76
C ALA A 42 -26.21 -17.98 -30.63
N ILE A 43 -26.59 -17.39 -29.49
CA ILE A 43 -27.15 -18.10 -28.33
C ILE A 43 -28.50 -18.71 -28.69
N VAL A 44 -29.39 -17.95 -29.32
CA VAL A 44 -30.71 -18.46 -29.74
C VAL A 44 -30.55 -19.66 -30.67
N LYS A 45 -29.64 -19.59 -31.64
CA LYS A 45 -29.36 -20.72 -32.53
C LYS A 45 -28.73 -21.91 -31.79
N ALA A 46 -27.74 -21.67 -30.93
CA ALA A 46 -27.09 -22.73 -30.16
C ALA A 46 -28.07 -23.47 -29.24
N GLU A 47 -28.97 -22.75 -28.56
CA GLU A 47 -30.01 -23.34 -27.72
C GLU A 47 -31.07 -24.09 -28.54
N SER A 48 -31.42 -23.57 -29.72
CA SER A 48 -32.30 -24.27 -30.66
C SER A 48 -31.69 -25.60 -31.13
N PHE A 49 -30.41 -25.59 -31.51
CA PHE A 49 -29.68 -26.80 -31.90
C PHE A 49 -29.57 -27.79 -30.74
N LEU A 50 -29.29 -27.31 -29.53
CA LEU A 50 -29.28 -28.15 -28.33
C LEU A 50 -30.65 -28.77 -28.04
N ALA A 51 -31.75 -28.02 -28.20
CA ALA A 51 -33.10 -28.54 -28.03
C ALA A 51 -33.45 -29.60 -29.08
N ALA A 52 -33.07 -29.38 -30.34
CA ALA A 52 -33.23 -30.35 -31.43
C ALA A 52 -32.40 -31.62 -31.18
N ALA A 53 -31.16 -31.49 -30.72
CA ALA A 53 -30.29 -32.61 -30.39
C ALA A 53 -30.86 -33.48 -29.27
N LYS A 54 -31.37 -32.87 -28.19
CA LYS A 54 -32.06 -33.59 -27.10
C LYS A 54 -33.23 -34.43 -27.61
N THR A 55 -33.98 -33.91 -28.57
CA THR A 55 -35.16 -34.58 -29.13
C THR A 55 -34.76 -35.71 -30.08
N ARG A 56 -33.73 -35.50 -30.89
CA ARG A 56 -33.32 -36.43 -31.96
C ARG A 56 -32.38 -37.54 -31.50
N LEU A 57 -31.42 -37.21 -30.63
CA LEU A 57 -30.33 -38.10 -30.21
C LEU A 57 -30.54 -38.61 -28.77
N GLY A 58 -31.30 -37.88 -27.95
CA GLY A 58 -31.54 -38.19 -26.55
C GLY A 58 -30.60 -37.45 -25.59
N PHE A 59 -30.98 -37.43 -24.32
CA PHE A 59 -30.33 -36.62 -23.28
C PHE A 59 -28.94 -37.11 -22.87
N ALA A 60 -28.63 -38.40 -23.05
CA ALA A 60 -27.36 -39.00 -22.64
C ALA A 60 -26.38 -39.22 -23.81
N ASP A 61 -26.70 -38.72 -25.01
CA ASP A 61 -25.85 -38.88 -26.19
C ASP A 61 -24.63 -37.94 -26.13
N THR A 62 -23.46 -38.43 -26.53
CA THR A 62 -22.22 -37.65 -26.48
C THR A 62 -22.22 -36.44 -27.41
N MET A 63 -22.97 -36.47 -28.52
CA MET A 63 -23.12 -35.29 -29.38
C MET A 63 -24.09 -34.27 -28.78
N THR A 64 -25.10 -34.68 -28.01
CA THR A 64 -25.89 -33.74 -27.20
C THR A 64 -24.99 -32.98 -26.23
N ALA A 65 -23.96 -33.63 -25.67
CA ALA A 65 -22.95 -32.97 -24.84
C ALA A 65 -22.04 -31.99 -25.61
N ASP A 66 -21.78 -32.24 -26.91
CA ASP A 66 -21.07 -31.29 -27.77
C ASP A 66 -21.88 -30.00 -27.96
N TYR A 67 -23.21 -30.10 -28.17
CA TYR A 67 -24.08 -28.91 -28.21
C TYR A 67 -24.16 -28.17 -26.88
N TYR A 68 -24.13 -28.88 -25.75
CA TYR A 68 -24.01 -28.25 -24.44
C TYR A 68 -22.70 -27.46 -24.31
N SER A 69 -21.58 -28.04 -24.75
CA SER A 69 -20.27 -27.39 -24.73
C SER A 69 -20.22 -26.18 -25.66
N LEU A 70 -20.82 -26.28 -26.85
CA LEU A 70 -20.97 -25.17 -27.79
C LEU A 70 -21.76 -24.01 -27.16
N ALA A 71 -22.97 -24.29 -26.63
CA ALA A 71 -23.78 -23.29 -25.94
C ALA A 71 -23.03 -22.65 -24.76
N GLY A 72 -22.35 -23.48 -23.94
CA GLY A 72 -21.55 -23.00 -22.81
C GLY A 72 -20.42 -22.05 -23.24
N SER A 73 -19.74 -22.35 -24.35
CA SER A 73 -18.67 -21.51 -24.87
C SER A 73 -19.17 -20.11 -25.29
N ILE A 74 -20.38 -20.04 -25.86
CA ILE A 74 -20.97 -18.78 -26.33
C ILE A 74 -21.41 -17.93 -25.13
N TYR A 75 -22.08 -18.52 -24.15
CA TYR A 75 -22.42 -17.82 -22.91
C TYR A 75 -21.17 -17.31 -22.18
N SER A 76 -20.11 -18.11 -22.14
CA SER A 76 -18.84 -17.67 -21.54
C SER A 76 -18.21 -16.51 -22.30
N LYS A 77 -18.23 -16.50 -23.64
CA LYS A 77 -17.73 -15.39 -24.46
C LYS A 77 -18.59 -14.13 -24.37
N GLN A 78 -19.90 -14.28 -24.12
CA GLN A 78 -20.80 -13.16 -23.85
C GLN A 78 -20.56 -12.51 -22.48
N GLY A 79 -19.89 -13.21 -21.56
CA GLY A 79 -19.67 -12.78 -20.18
C GLY A 79 -20.71 -13.32 -19.18
N ASN A 80 -21.69 -14.12 -19.62
CA ASN A 80 -22.61 -14.83 -18.73
C ASN A 80 -21.99 -16.14 -18.24
N PHE A 81 -20.99 -16.00 -17.35
CA PHE A 81 -20.23 -17.12 -16.84
C PHE A 81 -21.08 -18.10 -16.01
N ALA A 82 -22.15 -17.64 -15.37
CA ALA A 82 -23.04 -18.51 -14.61
C ALA A 82 -23.79 -19.50 -15.53
N ALA A 83 -24.40 -19.01 -16.60
CA ALA A 83 -25.06 -19.86 -17.59
C ALA A 83 -24.05 -20.76 -18.30
N GLY A 84 -22.87 -20.23 -18.67
CA GLY A 84 -21.79 -21.00 -19.28
C GLY A 84 -21.37 -22.19 -18.43
N ALA A 85 -21.11 -21.97 -17.13
CA ALA A 85 -20.74 -23.04 -16.20
C ALA A 85 -21.79 -24.16 -16.14
N LEU A 86 -23.09 -23.83 -16.08
CA LEU A 86 -24.16 -24.82 -16.04
C LEU A 86 -24.22 -25.69 -17.30
N LYS A 87 -23.95 -25.11 -18.47
CA LYS A 87 -23.92 -25.85 -19.74
C LYS A 87 -22.74 -26.81 -19.78
N PHE A 88 -21.55 -26.37 -19.35
CA PHE A 88 -20.38 -27.24 -19.27
C PHE A 88 -20.52 -28.33 -18.21
N ASP A 89 -21.14 -28.04 -17.07
CA ASP A 89 -21.47 -29.06 -16.06
C ASP A 89 -22.39 -30.13 -16.67
N SER A 90 -23.42 -29.71 -17.41
CA SER A 90 -24.33 -30.63 -18.12
C SER A 90 -23.59 -31.50 -19.14
N ALA A 91 -22.67 -30.92 -19.91
CA ALA A 91 -21.82 -31.68 -20.83
C ALA A 91 -20.96 -32.70 -20.08
N SER A 92 -20.31 -32.29 -18.98
CA SER A 92 -19.44 -33.16 -18.19
C SER A 92 -20.18 -34.34 -17.56
N LEU A 93 -21.44 -34.14 -17.14
CA LEU A 93 -22.31 -35.19 -16.58
C LEU A 93 -22.64 -36.28 -17.59
N ILE A 94 -22.72 -35.93 -18.88
CA ILE A 94 -22.97 -36.88 -19.98
C ILE A 94 -21.66 -37.55 -20.41
N LEU A 95 -20.59 -36.77 -20.57
CA LEU A 95 -19.32 -37.24 -21.14
C LEU A 95 -18.54 -38.13 -20.17
N ARG A 96 -18.56 -37.83 -18.87
CA ARG A 96 -17.75 -38.56 -17.87
C ARG A 96 -18.12 -40.04 -17.77
N PRO A 97 -19.41 -40.45 -17.71
CA PRO A 97 -19.79 -41.86 -17.75
C PRO A 97 -19.59 -42.51 -19.14
N ALA A 98 -19.80 -41.76 -20.22
CA ALA A 98 -19.79 -42.30 -21.58
C ALA A 98 -18.38 -42.53 -22.15
N LEU A 99 -17.46 -41.62 -21.87
CA LEU A 99 -16.11 -41.59 -22.47
C LEU A 99 -14.99 -41.73 -21.43
N GLY A 100 -15.32 -41.62 -20.15
CA GLY A 100 -14.36 -41.61 -19.05
C GLY A 100 -13.92 -40.19 -18.65
N ALA A 101 -13.31 -40.09 -17.46
CA ALA A 101 -12.95 -38.81 -16.85
C ALA A 101 -11.75 -38.13 -17.52
N CYS A 102 -10.81 -38.89 -18.10
CA CYS A 102 -9.63 -38.35 -18.79
C CYS A 102 -9.81 -38.15 -20.29
N HIS A 103 -11.01 -38.38 -20.83
CA HIS A 103 -11.26 -38.13 -22.24
C HIS A 103 -11.22 -36.61 -22.52
N GLY A 104 -10.56 -36.19 -23.61
CA GLY A 104 -10.33 -34.77 -23.92
C GLY A 104 -11.60 -33.91 -23.92
N LYS A 105 -12.73 -34.44 -24.41
CA LYS A 105 -14.04 -33.76 -24.33
C LYS A 105 -14.51 -33.52 -22.88
N THR A 106 -14.37 -34.53 -22.02
CA THR A 106 -14.72 -34.43 -20.59
C THR A 106 -13.84 -33.40 -19.90
N LEU A 107 -12.53 -33.43 -20.17
CA LEU A 107 -11.56 -32.48 -19.60
C LEU A 107 -11.81 -31.06 -20.06
N ASN A 108 -12.13 -30.86 -21.33
CA ASN A 108 -12.45 -29.55 -21.86
C ASN A 108 -13.72 -28.97 -21.20
N ALA A 109 -14.76 -29.78 -21.01
CA ALA A 109 -15.97 -29.36 -20.30
C ALA A 109 -15.66 -28.97 -18.84
N LEU A 110 -14.93 -29.81 -18.10
CA LEU A 110 -14.56 -29.53 -16.69
C LEU A 110 -13.69 -28.26 -16.58
N ARG A 111 -12.68 -28.12 -17.45
CA ARG A 111 -11.79 -26.96 -17.51
C ARG A 111 -12.57 -25.68 -17.83
N SER A 112 -13.47 -25.73 -18.80
CA SER A 112 -14.28 -24.57 -19.18
C SER A 112 -15.26 -24.18 -18.06
N ALA A 113 -15.87 -25.17 -17.38
CA ALA A 113 -16.71 -24.93 -16.22
C ALA A 113 -15.93 -24.27 -15.06
N ALA A 114 -14.69 -24.71 -14.81
CA ALA A 114 -13.81 -24.12 -13.79
C ALA A 114 -13.37 -22.68 -14.16
N THR A 115 -13.10 -22.41 -15.43
CA THR A 115 -12.82 -21.06 -15.94
C THR A 115 -14.01 -20.13 -15.71
N CYS A 116 -15.23 -20.55 -16.09
CA CYS A 116 -16.44 -19.77 -15.84
C CYS A 116 -16.65 -19.50 -14.34
N ARG A 117 -16.45 -20.49 -13.47
CA ARG A 117 -16.53 -20.30 -12.01
C ARG A 117 -15.47 -19.32 -11.49
N THR A 118 -14.24 -19.37 -12.00
CA THR A 118 -13.18 -18.44 -11.64
C THR A 118 -13.57 -17.01 -12.00
N ASN A 119 -14.10 -16.79 -13.20
CA ASN A 119 -14.55 -15.47 -13.66
C ASN A 119 -15.83 -14.99 -12.96
N ASN A 120 -16.62 -15.91 -12.41
CA ASN A 120 -17.83 -15.62 -11.62
C ASN A 120 -17.55 -15.56 -10.09
N ASN A 121 -16.31 -15.30 -9.66
CA ASN A 121 -15.88 -15.22 -8.25
C ASN A 121 -16.13 -16.48 -7.39
N ARG A 122 -16.40 -17.64 -8.00
CA ARG A 122 -16.59 -18.94 -7.30
C ARG A 122 -15.28 -19.73 -7.27
N HIS A 123 -14.23 -19.12 -6.73
CA HIS A 123 -12.86 -19.66 -6.82
C HIS A 123 -12.67 -20.99 -6.07
N ALA A 124 -13.33 -21.18 -4.92
CA ALA A 124 -13.22 -22.41 -4.13
C ALA A 124 -13.79 -23.62 -4.88
N GLU A 125 -14.89 -23.42 -5.61
CA GLU A 125 -15.50 -24.49 -6.42
C GLU A 125 -14.65 -24.81 -7.65
N ALA A 126 -14.09 -23.79 -8.30
CA ALA A 126 -13.16 -23.99 -9.41
C ALA A 126 -11.92 -24.78 -8.97
N GLU A 127 -11.31 -24.39 -7.84
CA GLU A 127 -10.15 -25.08 -7.25
C GLU A 127 -10.49 -26.54 -6.94
N LYS A 128 -11.65 -26.79 -6.33
CA LYS A 128 -12.11 -28.16 -6.01
C LYS A 128 -12.20 -29.04 -7.25
N ILE A 129 -12.89 -28.59 -8.31
CA ILE A 129 -13.08 -29.35 -9.55
C ILE A 129 -11.72 -29.67 -10.19
N LEU A 130 -10.82 -28.69 -10.24
CA LEU A 130 -9.50 -28.84 -10.86
C LEU A 130 -8.61 -29.80 -10.07
N LEU A 131 -8.58 -29.69 -8.73
CA LEU A 131 -7.79 -30.59 -7.89
C LEU A 131 -8.34 -32.02 -7.90
N GLU A 132 -9.66 -32.22 -7.87
CA GLU A 132 -10.26 -33.54 -8.01
C GLU A 132 -9.90 -34.19 -9.36
N THR A 133 -9.92 -33.40 -10.44
CA THR A 133 -9.55 -33.88 -11.78
C THR A 133 -8.06 -34.23 -11.85
N LEU A 134 -7.18 -33.38 -11.29
CA LEU A 134 -5.73 -33.64 -11.24
C LEU A 134 -5.38 -34.85 -10.36
N THR A 135 -6.09 -35.05 -9.24
CA THR A 135 -5.92 -36.24 -8.39
C THR A 135 -6.33 -37.51 -9.13
N TYR A 136 -7.39 -37.42 -9.95
CA TYR A 136 -7.80 -38.54 -10.81
C TYR A 136 -6.72 -38.87 -11.85
N PHE A 137 -6.08 -37.85 -12.44
CA PHE A 137 -4.91 -38.00 -13.31
C PHE A 137 -3.76 -38.75 -12.63
N ASP A 138 -3.48 -38.45 -11.36
CA ASP A 138 -2.36 -39.06 -10.63
C ASP A 138 -2.60 -40.52 -10.24
N THR A 139 -3.87 -40.96 -10.21
CA THR A 139 -4.28 -42.28 -9.67
C THR A 139 -4.69 -43.30 -10.72
N HIS A 140 -4.77 -42.93 -12.00
CA HIS A 140 -5.26 -43.78 -13.08
C HIS A 140 -4.30 -43.79 -14.28
N ASP A 141 -4.09 -44.96 -14.89
CA ASP A 141 -3.21 -45.15 -16.05
C ASP A 141 -3.90 -44.84 -17.40
N GLY A 142 -3.12 -44.73 -18.48
CA GLY A 142 -3.61 -44.62 -19.86
C GLY A 142 -3.72 -43.17 -20.37
N PRO A 143 -4.82 -42.74 -21.00
CA PRO A 143 -4.98 -41.37 -21.53
C PRO A 143 -4.87 -40.28 -20.44
N CYS A 144 -4.97 -40.65 -19.15
CA CYS A 144 -4.67 -39.80 -18.00
C CYS A 144 -3.17 -39.44 -17.85
N LYS A 145 -2.27 -39.92 -18.72
CA LYS A 145 -0.84 -39.53 -18.74
C LYS A 145 -0.51 -38.44 -19.75
N ASP A 146 -1.51 -37.85 -20.41
CA ASP A 146 -1.27 -36.72 -21.31
C ASP A 146 -0.82 -35.49 -20.51
N GLU A 147 0.48 -35.21 -20.59
CA GLU A 147 1.12 -34.08 -19.92
C GLU A 147 0.58 -32.73 -20.41
N GLN A 148 0.15 -32.65 -21.68
CA GLN A 148 -0.41 -31.43 -22.25
C GLN A 148 -1.76 -31.08 -21.60
N GLU A 149 -2.67 -32.04 -21.51
CA GLU A 149 -3.98 -31.82 -20.87
C GLU A 149 -3.84 -31.56 -19.36
N ARG A 150 -2.89 -32.22 -18.71
CA ARG A 150 -2.54 -31.95 -17.30
C ARG A 150 -2.10 -30.50 -17.11
N LEU A 151 -1.19 -30.01 -17.96
CA LEU A 151 -0.72 -28.63 -17.91
C LEU A 151 -1.83 -27.62 -18.18
N HIS A 152 -2.77 -27.92 -19.08
CA HIS A 152 -3.93 -27.04 -19.31
C HIS A 152 -4.85 -26.95 -18.08
N LEU A 153 -5.06 -28.05 -17.33
CA LEU A 153 -5.79 -28.01 -16.07
C LEU A 153 -5.05 -27.21 -15.00
N GLN A 154 -3.74 -27.42 -14.87
CA GLN A 154 -2.90 -26.67 -13.95
C GLN A 154 -2.90 -25.17 -14.28
N TYR A 155 -2.86 -24.80 -15.57
CA TYR A 155 -2.96 -23.40 -16.00
C TYR A 155 -4.24 -22.72 -15.50
N VAL A 156 -5.40 -23.37 -15.62
CA VAL A 156 -6.65 -22.80 -15.09
C VAL A 156 -6.59 -22.74 -13.56
N LEU A 157 -5.98 -23.72 -12.90
CA LEU A 157 -5.77 -23.68 -11.45
C LEU A 157 -4.88 -22.52 -11.02
N ALA A 158 -3.83 -22.21 -11.79
CA ALA A 158 -2.98 -21.05 -11.56
C ALA A 158 -3.76 -19.74 -11.69
N ASN A 159 -4.66 -19.61 -12.68
CA ASN A 159 -5.55 -18.47 -12.79
C ASN A 159 -6.50 -18.37 -11.58
N THR A 160 -7.01 -19.49 -11.06
CA THR A 160 -7.81 -19.51 -9.83
C THR A 160 -6.97 -19.09 -8.62
N PHE A 161 -5.73 -19.56 -8.49
CA PHE A 161 -4.80 -19.15 -7.44
C PHE A 161 -4.45 -17.66 -7.49
N LEU A 162 -4.32 -17.10 -8.69
CA LEU A 162 -4.12 -15.66 -8.89
C LEU A 162 -5.27 -14.85 -8.27
N GLN A 163 -6.54 -15.23 -8.54
CA GLN A 163 -7.69 -14.55 -7.94
C GLN A 163 -7.72 -14.69 -6.41
N GLN A 164 -7.23 -15.81 -5.88
CA GLN A 164 -7.10 -16.06 -4.44
C GLN A 164 -5.82 -15.45 -3.82
N ARG A 165 -4.99 -14.74 -4.60
CA ARG A 165 -3.70 -14.15 -4.17
C ARG A 165 -2.65 -15.17 -3.71
N LYS A 166 -2.74 -16.43 -4.16
CA LYS A 166 -1.74 -17.48 -3.95
C LYS A 166 -0.63 -17.36 -5.02
N PHE A 167 0.11 -16.24 -5.02
CA PHE A 167 1.01 -15.86 -6.13
C PHE A 167 2.15 -16.85 -6.39
N THR A 168 2.79 -17.38 -5.36
CA THR A 168 3.91 -18.32 -5.52
C THR A 168 3.49 -19.59 -6.27
N LYS A 169 2.36 -20.18 -5.85
CA LYS A 169 1.80 -21.37 -6.51
C LYS A 169 1.39 -21.10 -7.97
N ALA A 170 0.84 -19.92 -8.24
CA ALA A 170 0.47 -19.55 -9.60
C ALA A 170 1.69 -19.35 -10.51
N ALA A 171 2.73 -18.68 -10.01
CA ALA A 171 3.97 -18.43 -10.76
C ALA A 171 4.70 -19.74 -11.11
N GLU A 172 4.82 -20.67 -10.16
CA GLU A 172 5.44 -21.99 -10.40
C GLU A 172 4.77 -22.74 -11.57
N ILE A 173 3.43 -22.71 -11.63
CA ILE A 173 2.67 -23.35 -12.70
C ILE A 173 2.84 -22.60 -14.03
N TYR A 174 2.82 -21.26 -14.01
CA TYR A 174 3.03 -20.47 -15.23
C TYR A 174 4.40 -20.71 -15.83
N ASP A 175 5.45 -20.79 -15.01
CA ASP A 175 6.81 -21.07 -15.48
C ASP A 175 6.93 -22.48 -16.11
N GLN A 176 6.30 -23.49 -15.50
CA GLN A 176 6.22 -24.85 -16.05
C GLN A 176 5.50 -24.86 -17.40
N TYR A 177 4.37 -24.16 -17.50
CA TYR A 177 3.59 -24.09 -18.73
C TYR A 177 4.38 -23.39 -19.85
N ILE A 178 5.05 -22.27 -19.56
CA ILE A 178 5.88 -21.56 -20.54
C ILE A 178 6.98 -22.48 -21.07
N ALA A 179 7.68 -23.20 -20.18
CA ALA A 179 8.76 -24.10 -20.58
C ALA A 179 8.29 -25.20 -21.55
N PHE A 180 7.08 -25.72 -21.36
CA PHE A 180 6.53 -26.79 -22.20
C PHE A 180 6.03 -26.31 -23.57
N PHE A 181 5.45 -25.10 -23.65
CA PHE A 181 4.80 -24.60 -24.86
C PHE A 181 5.63 -23.61 -25.69
N ALA A 182 6.83 -23.23 -25.25
CA ALA A 182 7.69 -22.25 -25.93
C ALA A 182 8.05 -22.58 -27.40
N HIS A 183 7.86 -23.83 -27.85
CA HIS A 183 8.29 -24.33 -29.17
C HIS A 183 7.18 -25.03 -30.00
N LYS A 184 5.90 -24.86 -29.64
CA LYS A 184 4.77 -25.60 -30.25
C LYS A 184 3.89 -24.74 -31.18
N ASN A 185 2.86 -25.35 -31.77
CA ASN A 185 2.01 -24.86 -32.88
C ASN A 185 1.28 -23.52 -32.63
N THR A 186 0.50 -23.04 -33.62
CA THR A 186 -0.24 -21.77 -33.60
C THR A 186 -1.29 -21.65 -32.49
N GLU A 187 -2.04 -22.70 -32.17
CA GLU A 187 -3.06 -22.67 -31.10
C GLU A 187 -2.41 -22.56 -29.70
N ASP A 188 -1.28 -23.23 -29.51
CA ASP A 188 -0.48 -23.15 -28.28
C ASP A 188 0.15 -21.77 -28.12
N SER A 189 0.51 -21.13 -29.23
CA SER A 189 1.01 -19.75 -29.23
C SER A 189 -0.06 -18.75 -28.76
N LEU A 190 -1.33 -18.91 -29.13
CA LEU A 190 -2.41 -18.04 -28.61
C LEU A 190 -2.61 -18.24 -27.10
N ARG A 191 -2.62 -19.49 -26.62
CA ARG A 191 -2.71 -19.81 -25.19
C ARG A 191 -1.53 -19.23 -24.40
N LEU A 192 -0.32 -19.32 -24.98
CA LEU A 192 0.90 -18.75 -24.38
C LEU A 192 0.80 -17.22 -24.26
N SER A 193 0.19 -16.55 -25.26
CA SER A 193 -0.08 -15.12 -25.19
C SER A 193 -1.05 -14.75 -24.05
N LEU A 194 -2.17 -15.45 -23.93
CA LEU A 194 -3.12 -15.26 -22.82
C LEU A 194 -2.48 -15.52 -21.46
N LEU A 195 -1.62 -16.55 -21.37
CA LEU A 195 -0.84 -16.82 -20.17
C LEU A 195 0.06 -15.64 -19.82
N PHE A 196 0.80 -15.08 -20.78
CA PHE A 196 1.63 -13.91 -20.52
C PHE A 196 0.82 -12.72 -20.00
N THR A 197 -0.40 -12.51 -20.50
CA THR A 197 -1.31 -11.48 -19.97
C THR A 197 -1.71 -11.74 -18.51
N ASN A 198 -2.05 -12.99 -18.16
CA ASN A 198 -2.40 -13.36 -16.78
C ASN A 198 -1.18 -13.33 -15.83
N TYR A 199 -0.01 -13.75 -16.31
CA TYR A 199 1.23 -13.69 -15.54
C TYR A 199 1.67 -12.23 -15.33
N ALA A 200 1.45 -11.36 -16.32
CA ALA A 200 1.64 -9.93 -16.14
C ALA A 200 0.75 -9.35 -15.04
N GLN A 201 -0.51 -9.80 -14.94
CA GLN A 201 -1.41 -9.41 -13.85
C GLN A 201 -0.87 -9.85 -12.47
N LEU A 202 -0.26 -11.03 -12.38
CA LEU A 202 0.43 -11.48 -11.16
C LEU A 202 1.58 -10.53 -10.80
N ARG A 203 2.50 -10.28 -11.74
CA ARG A 203 3.65 -9.38 -11.52
C ARG A 203 3.22 -7.95 -11.17
N PHE A 204 2.12 -7.49 -11.77
CA PHE A 204 1.50 -6.22 -11.43
C PHE A 204 1.00 -6.19 -9.98
N GLN A 205 0.36 -7.25 -9.49
CA GLN A 205 -0.11 -7.34 -8.10
C GLN A 205 1.05 -7.43 -7.09
N GLU A 206 2.19 -7.99 -7.49
CA GLU A 206 3.45 -7.97 -6.71
C GLU A 206 4.15 -6.61 -6.73
N GLY A 207 3.74 -5.69 -7.62
CA GLY A 207 4.36 -4.38 -7.80
C GLY A 207 5.55 -4.37 -8.77
N ASN A 208 5.87 -5.49 -9.43
CA ASN A 208 6.91 -5.58 -10.44
C ASN A 208 6.38 -5.14 -11.82
N LEU A 209 6.22 -3.81 -11.97
CA LEU A 209 5.68 -3.19 -13.18
C LEU A 209 6.54 -3.41 -14.44
N PRO A 210 7.89 -3.37 -14.38
CA PRO A 210 8.73 -3.60 -15.57
C PRO A 210 8.55 -5.01 -16.15
N GLU A 211 8.49 -6.03 -15.29
CA GLU A 211 8.31 -7.41 -15.75
C GLU A 211 6.88 -7.63 -16.28
N ALA A 212 5.87 -7.08 -15.62
CA ALA A 212 4.49 -7.10 -16.11
C ALA A 212 4.39 -6.51 -17.53
N MET A 213 5.03 -5.36 -17.77
CA MET A 213 5.04 -4.71 -19.08
C MET A 213 5.76 -5.55 -20.14
N ASN A 214 6.90 -6.16 -19.79
CA ASN A 214 7.63 -7.06 -20.69
C ASN A 214 6.80 -8.28 -21.09
N LEU A 215 6.11 -8.91 -20.13
CA LEU A 215 5.22 -10.04 -20.39
C LEU A 215 4.09 -9.66 -21.34
N LEU A 216 3.47 -8.49 -21.16
CA LEU A 216 2.43 -7.99 -22.07
C LEU A 216 2.95 -7.70 -23.48
N TYR A 217 4.18 -7.19 -23.62
CA TYR A 217 4.79 -7.04 -24.95
C TYR A 217 5.10 -8.38 -25.63
N LYS A 218 5.47 -9.42 -24.86
CA LYS A 218 5.58 -10.78 -25.40
C LYS A 218 4.23 -11.30 -25.87
N ALA A 219 3.17 -11.09 -25.09
CA ALA A 219 1.80 -11.46 -25.45
C ALA A 219 1.37 -10.79 -26.78
N GLU A 220 1.56 -9.47 -26.88
CA GLU A 220 1.23 -8.68 -28.07
C GLU A 220 2.04 -9.11 -29.30
N LYS A 221 3.35 -9.39 -29.14
CA LYS A 221 4.21 -9.86 -30.22
C LYS A 221 3.72 -11.20 -30.79
N ILE A 222 3.29 -12.12 -29.94
CA ILE A 222 2.75 -13.41 -30.38
C ILE A 222 1.42 -13.19 -31.12
N GLN A 223 0.52 -12.37 -30.58
CA GLN A 223 -0.77 -12.06 -31.23
C GLN A 223 -0.59 -11.42 -32.61
N LEU A 224 0.43 -10.56 -32.78
CA LEU A 224 0.78 -9.96 -34.07
C LEU A 224 1.29 -10.98 -35.11
N ALA A 225 1.90 -12.07 -34.66
CA ALA A 225 2.46 -13.11 -35.53
C ALA A 225 1.42 -14.17 -35.94
N LEU A 226 0.27 -14.25 -35.26
CA LEU A 226 -0.73 -15.27 -35.51
C LEU A 226 -1.67 -14.91 -36.67
N PRO A 227 -1.98 -15.85 -37.58
CA PRO A 227 -2.99 -15.65 -38.62
C PRO A 227 -4.41 -15.70 -38.01
N GLY A 228 -5.30 -14.82 -38.47
CA GLY A 228 -6.70 -14.72 -38.00
C GLY A 228 -7.05 -13.41 -37.28
N ASN A 229 -8.34 -13.19 -37.01
CA ASN A 229 -8.85 -11.98 -36.36
C ASN A 229 -8.83 -12.10 -34.82
N HIS A 230 -7.63 -12.08 -34.22
CA HIS A 230 -7.40 -12.12 -32.75
C HIS A 230 -7.61 -10.74 -32.09
N SER A 231 -8.64 -10.02 -32.53
CA SER A 231 -8.86 -8.63 -32.13
C SER A 231 -9.25 -8.50 -30.66
N ILE A 232 -9.97 -9.47 -30.09
CA ILE A 232 -10.43 -9.45 -28.70
C ILE A 232 -9.26 -9.65 -27.73
N GLU A 233 -8.43 -10.67 -27.93
CA GLU A 233 -7.27 -10.98 -27.07
C GLU A 233 -6.24 -9.86 -27.11
N LYS A 234 -6.07 -9.25 -28.30
CA LYS A 234 -5.25 -8.05 -28.47
C LYS A 234 -5.83 -6.86 -27.70
N ALA A 235 -7.14 -6.64 -27.76
CA ALA A 235 -7.80 -5.59 -26.99
C ALA A 235 -7.68 -5.80 -25.47
N GLN A 236 -7.77 -7.05 -24.98
CA GLN A 236 -7.51 -7.40 -23.57
C GLN A 236 -6.08 -7.08 -23.15
N THR A 237 -5.11 -7.40 -24.00
CA THR A 237 -3.69 -7.11 -23.78
C THR A 237 -3.44 -5.60 -23.75
N HIS A 238 -4.08 -4.84 -24.65
CA HIS A 238 -4.03 -3.36 -24.63
C HIS A 238 -4.66 -2.76 -23.38
N ASN A 239 -5.80 -3.28 -22.91
CA ASN A 239 -6.40 -2.82 -21.65
C ASN A 239 -5.47 -3.09 -20.46
N ALA A 240 -4.81 -4.26 -20.42
CA ALA A 240 -3.82 -4.58 -19.39
C ALA A 240 -2.58 -3.66 -19.47
N LEU A 241 -2.07 -3.38 -20.67
CA LEU A 241 -0.98 -2.41 -20.88
C LEU A 241 -1.37 -1.01 -20.39
N ALA A 242 -2.61 -0.58 -20.65
CA ALA A 242 -3.11 0.69 -20.16
C ALA A 242 -3.06 0.78 -18.64
N VAL A 243 -3.49 -0.27 -17.92
CA VAL A 243 -3.44 -0.33 -16.46
C VAL A 243 -2.00 -0.25 -15.93
N VAL A 244 -1.04 -0.92 -16.57
CA VAL A 244 0.39 -0.82 -16.21
C VAL A 244 0.91 0.59 -16.44
N CYS A 245 0.61 1.21 -17.59
CA CYS A 245 0.98 2.59 -17.89
C CYS A 245 0.40 3.59 -16.87
N MET A 246 -0.86 3.42 -16.46
CA MET A 246 -1.48 4.23 -15.41
C MET A 246 -0.70 4.17 -14.09
N LYS A 247 -0.21 2.99 -13.68
CA LYS A 247 0.61 2.86 -12.47
C LYS A 247 1.99 3.47 -12.58
N LEU A 248 2.53 3.55 -13.79
CA LEU A 248 3.77 4.27 -14.11
C LEU A 248 3.56 5.79 -14.29
N ASN A 249 2.32 6.29 -14.09
CA ASN A 249 1.90 7.67 -14.35
C ASN A 249 2.04 8.12 -15.82
N ASP A 250 2.11 7.18 -16.77
CA ASP A 250 2.11 7.47 -18.22
C ASP A 250 0.68 7.45 -18.76
N TRP A 251 -0.08 8.50 -18.41
CA TRP A 251 -1.51 8.62 -18.71
C TRP A 251 -1.79 8.71 -20.22
N SER A 252 -0.88 9.28 -21.00
CA SER A 252 -1.03 9.44 -22.45
C SER A 252 -0.91 8.11 -23.19
N LYS A 253 0.06 7.25 -22.83
CA LYS A 253 0.12 5.90 -23.40
C LYS A 253 -1.06 5.04 -22.96
N ALA A 254 -1.48 5.16 -21.70
CA ALA A 254 -2.63 4.44 -21.21
C ALA A 254 -3.91 4.76 -22.01
N GLU A 255 -4.16 6.05 -22.27
CA GLU A 255 -5.29 6.50 -23.09
C GLU A 255 -5.19 5.99 -24.52
N ALA A 256 -3.99 6.02 -25.13
CA ALA A 256 -3.78 5.50 -26.48
C ALA A 256 -4.11 4.00 -26.60
N TYR A 257 -3.76 3.20 -25.60
CA TYR A 257 -4.12 1.78 -25.56
C TYR A 257 -5.63 1.58 -25.39
N LEU A 258 -6.28 2.34 -24.49
CA LEU A 258 -7.73 2.25 -24.30
C LEU A 258 -8.53 2.67 -25.55
N ASN A 259 -8.07 3.71 -26.25
CA ASN A 259 -8.67 4.15 -27.51
C ASN A 259 -8.53 3.12 -28.64
N ARG A 260 -7.58 2.16 -28.52
CA ARG A 260 -7.46 1.01 -29.44
C ARG A 260 -8.32 -0.17 -29.01
N SER A 261 -8.45 -0.44 -27.71
CA SER A 261 -9.18 -1.61 -27.20
C SER A 261 -10.70 -1.40 -27.15
N LEU A 262 -11.17 -0.22 -26.74
CA LEU A 262 -12.60 0.03 -26.52
C LEU A 262 -13.47 -0.13 -27.77
N PRO A 263 -13.09 0.38 -28.96
CA PRO A 263 -13.87 0.17 -30.18
C PRO A 263 -13.98 -1.31 -30.57
N VAL A 264 -12.94 -2.09 -30.27
CA VAL A 264 -12.94 -3.53 -30.52
C VAL A 264 -13.90 -4.22 -29.56
N PHE A 265 -13.85 -3.93 -28.26
CA PHE A 265 -14.82 -4.49 -27.31
C PHE A 265 -16.26 -4.10 -27.63
N GLU A 266 -16.51 -2.84 -27.98
CA GLU A 266 -17.84 -2.37 -28.35
C GLU A 266 -18.40 -3.13 -29.56
N LYS A 267 -17.60 -3.27 -30.62
CA LYS A 267 -18.02 -3.93 -31.85
C LYS A 267 -18.13 -5.45 -31.69
N MET A 268 -17.17 -6.06 -31.00
CA MET A 268 -16.99 -7.52 -30.99
C MET A 268 -17.63 -8.20 -29.79
N LEU A 269 -17.96 -7.49 -28.71
CA LEU A 269 -18.55 -8.04 -27.47
C LEU A 269 -19.80 -7.28 -27.02
N GLY A 270 -19.94 -6.01 -27.44
CA GLY A 270 -21.04 -5.14 -27.06
C GLY A 270 -20.75 -4.31 -25.79
N LYS A 271 -21.62 -3.31 -25.54
CA LYS A 271 -21.46 -2.35 -24.43
C LYS A 271 -21.71 -2.92 -23.04
N SER A 272 -22.38 -4.07 -22.96
CA SER A 272 -22.68 -4.75 -21.70
C SER A 272 -21.59 -5.74 -21.29
N HIS A 273 -20.55 -5.93 -22.10
CA HIS A 273 -19.50 -6.88 -21.77
C HIS A 273 -18.57 -6.34 -20.65
N PRO A 274 -18.18 -7.15 -19.65
CA PRO A 274 -17.31 -6.71 -18.55
C PRO A 274 -16.02 -6.01 -18.99
N ASP A 275 -15.34 -6.50 -20.02
CA ASP A 275 -14.11 -5.89 -20.54
C ASP A 275 -14.32 -4.47 -21.07
N TYR A 276 -15.47 -4.19 -21.71
CA TYR A 276 -15.81 -2.85 -22.17
C TYR A 276 -16.06 -1.91 -20.98
N LEU A 277 -16.83 -2.36 -19.99
CA LEU A 277 -17.13 -1.58 -18.79
C LEU A 277 -15.86 -1.26 -17.98
N ILE A 278 -14.95 -2.23 -17.83
CA ILE A 278 -13.66 -2.04 -17.16
C ILE A 278 -12.79 -1.04 -17.93
N GLY A 279 -12.72 -1.18 -19.26
CA GLY A 279 -11.98 -0.25 -20.12
C GLY A 279 -12.51 1.19 -20.01
N LEU A 280 -13.84 1.38 -19.99
CA LEU A 280 -14.48 2.68 -19.81
C LEU A 280 -14.17 3.29 -18.45
N ASN A 281 -14.23 2.51 -17.38
CA ASN A 281 -13.83 2.96 -16.04
C ASN A 281 -12.37 3.44 -16.02
N ASN A 282 -11.47 2.69 -16.66
CA ASN A 282 -10.05 3.07 -16.75
C ASN A 282 -9.88 4.38 -17.53
N LEU A 283 -10.63 4.59 -18.61
CA LEU A 283 -10.60 5.83 -19.38
C LEU A 283 -11.10 7.02 -18.57
N ALA A 284 -12.22 6.87 -17.84
CA ALA A 284 -12.73 7.91 -16.96
C ALA A 284 -11.78 8.24 -15.80
N ASN A 285 -11.02 7.26 -15.30
CA ASN A 285 -9.94 7.51 -14.33
C ASN A 285 -8.78 8.31 -14.93
N ILE A 286 -8.44 8.11 -16.19
CA ILE A 286 -7.45 8.95 -16.88
C ILE A 286 -7.95 10.39 -17.00
N TYR A 287 -9.23 10.58 -17.35
CA TYR A 287 -9.82 11.92 -17.41
C TYR A 287 -9.78 12.64 -16.06
N GLN A 288 -10.11 11.97 -14.95
CA GLN A 288 -9.94 12.54 -13.61
C GLN A 288 -8.50 12.96 -13.33
N LYS A 289 -7.51 12.12 -13.68
CA LYS A 289 -6.09 12.46 -13.47
C LYS A 289 -5.60 13.62 -14.33
N LYS A 290 -6.29 13.89 -15.44
CA LYS A 290 -6.08 15.07 -16.29
C LYS A 290 -6.96 16.27 -15.89
N ASN A 291 -7.65 16.20 -14.74
CA ASN A 291 -8.62 17.20 -14.27
C ASN A 291 -9.79 17.47 -15.24
N ALA A 292 -10.09 16.53 -16.14
CA ALA A 292 -11.24 16.60 -17.05
C ALA A 292 -12.47 15.93 -16.41
N TYR A 293 -12.92 16.46 -15.28
CA TYR A 293 -13.95 15.84 -14.44
C TYR A 293 -15.33 15.78 -15.11
N GLU A 294 -15.67 16.75 -15.96
CA GLU A 294 -16.91 16.76 -16.74
C GLU A 294 -16.96 15.58 -17.72
N LYS A 295 -15.87 15.35 -18.45
CA LYS A 295 -15.76 14.20 -19.37
C LYS A 295 -15.84 12.88 -18.62
N ALA A 296 -15.18 12.78 -17.46
CA ALA A 296 -15.26 11.59 -16.62
C ALA A 296 -16.70 11.35 -16.12
N THR A 297 -17.40 12.41 -15.71
CA THR A 297 -18.79 12.40 -15.24
C THR A 297 -19.74 11.90 -16.33
N GLU A 298 -19.56 12.33 -17.58
CA GLU A 298 -20.34 11.85 -18.72
C GLU A 298 -20.18 10.34 -18.93
N VAL A 299 -18.94 9.83 -18.85
CA VAL A 299 -18.65 8.40 -18.96
C VAL A 299 -19.30 7.64 -17.80
N TYR A 300 -19.15 8.11 -16.55
CA TYR A 300 -19.69 7.44 -15.38
C TYR A 300 -21.22 7.40 -15.35
N ARG A 301 -21.90 8.45 -15.86
CA ARG A 301 -23.37 8.49 -15.96
C ARG A 301 -23.93 7.34 -16.80
N VAL A 302 -23.20 6.91 -17.84
CA VAL A 302 -23.59 5.76 -18.68
C VAL A 302 -23.08 4.45 -18.10
N LEU A 303 -21.86 4.45 -17.55
CA LEU A 303 -21.20 3.25 -17.05
C LEU A 303 -21.89 2.67 -15.79
N LEU A 304 -22.37 3.53 -14.89
CA LEU A 304 -22.97 3.10 -13.63
C LEU A 304 -24.22 2.21 -13.81
N PRO A 305 -25.26 2.61 -14.58
CA PRO A 305 -26.42 1.75 -14.80
C PRO A 305 -26.07 0.47 -15.57
N ALA A 306 -25.20 0.54 -16.58
CA ALA A 306 -24.75 -0.64 -17.31
C ALA A 306 -24.02 -1.64 -16.39
N THR A 307 -23.22 -1.15 -15.45
CA THR A 307 -22.54 -2.01 -14.46
C THR A 307 -23.54 -2.64 -13.49
N ALA A 308 -24.58 -1.90 -13.06
CA ALA A 308 -25.63 -2.46 -12.20
C ALA A 308 -26.37 -3.62 -12.86
N GLU A 309 -26.66 -3.50 -14.16
CA GLU A 309 -27.37 -4.52 -14.94
C GLU A 309 -26.53 -5.79 -15.13
N VAL A 310 -25.24 -5.63 -15.43
CA VAL A 310 -24.37 -6.76 -15.85
C VAL A 310 -23.86 -7.57 -14.66
N VAL A 311 -23.35 -6.91 -13.62
CA VAL A 311 -22.73 -7.59 -12.48
C VAL A 311 -23.53 -7.47 -11.18
N GLY A 312 -24.60 -6.69 -11.18
CA GLY A 312 -25.40 -6.41 -9.99
C GLY A 312 -24.82 -5.27 -9.13
N GLN A 313 -25.70 -4.64 -8.34
CA GLN A 313 -25.34 -3.55 -7.43
C GLN A 313 -24.49 -4.01 -6.23
N GLU A 314 -24.47 -5.31 -5.97
CA GLU A 314 -23.69 -5.95 -4.91
C GLU A 314 -22.30 -6.38 -5.38
N ALA A 315 -21.81 -5.95 -6.55
CA ALA A 315 -20.48 -6.32 -7.04
C ALA A 315 -19.39 -5.31 -6.60
N PRO A 316 -18.13 -5.73 -6.38
CA PRO A 316 -17.05 -4.82 -5.98
C PRO A 316 -16.74 -3.79 -7.07
N PHE A 317 -16.96 -4.17 -8.32
CA PHE A 317 -16.75 -3.30 -9.46
C PHE A 317 -17.82 -2.19 -9.52
N TYR A 318 -19.10 -2.48 -9.23
CA TYR A 318 -20.16 -1.48 -9.14
C TYR A 318 -19.83 -0.40 -8.09
N SER A 319 -19.39 -0.81 -6.90
CA SER A 319 -18.95 0.11 -5.85
C SER A 319 -17.77 0.99 -6.28
N THR A 320 -16.87 0.46 -7.11
CA THR A 320 -15.71 1.21 -7.62
C THR A 320 -16.16 2.30 -8.61
N VAL A 321 -17.07 1.96 -9.52
CA VAL A 321 -17.63 2.90 -10.50
C VAL A 321 -18.42 4.01 -9.82
N LEU A 322 -19.31 3.64 -8.89
CA LEU A 322 -20.07 4.57 -8.04
C LEU A 322 -19.12 5.51 -7.27
N GLY A 323 -18.01 4.92 -6.81
CA GLY A 323 -16.88 5.55 -6.18
C GLY A 323 -16.34 6.76 -6.94
N ASN A 324 -15.80 6.44 -8.10
CA ASN A 324 -15.16 7.40 -8.98
C ASN A 324 -16.16 8.44 -9.53
N TYR A 325 -17.42 8.03 -9.73
CA TYR A 325 -18.45 8.96 -10.21
C TYR A 325 -18.72 10.07 -9.20
N ALA A 326 -18.91 9.71 -7.93
CA ALA A 326 -19.16 10.69 -6.88
C ALA A 326 -17.97 11.65 -6.70
N SER A 327 -16.73 11.14 -6.80
CA SER A 327 -15.54 11.99 -6.79
C SER A 327 -15.59 13.04 -7.89
N CYS A 328 -15.97 12.65 -9.11
CA CYS A 328 -16.11 13.61 -10.21
C CYS A 328 -17.22 14.63 -9.95
N LEU A 329 -18.39 14.17 -9.50
CA LEU A 329 -19.54 15.05 -9.20
C LEU A 329 -19.21 16.10 -8.15
N SER A 330 -18.41 15.73 -7.16
CA SER A 330 -17.97 16.65 -6.12
C SER A 330 -16.97 17.68 -6.64
N GLU A 331 -16.06 17.32 -7.56
CA GLU A 331 -15.11 18.27 -8.17
C GLU A 331 -15.84 19.30 -9.06
N ILE A 332 -16.90 18.87 -9.78
CA ILE A 332 -17.69 19.76 -10.63
C ILE A 332 -18.84 20.47 -9.89
N GLY A 333 -19.02 20.20 -8.59
CA GLY A 333 -20.04 20.85 -7.75
C GLY A 333 -21.49 20.41 -7.99
N GLN A 334 -21.73 19.22 -8.57
CA GLN A 334 -23.08 18.66 -8.77
C GLN A 334 -23.60 17.93 -7.51
N TYR A 335 -23.87 18.70 -6.45
CA TYR A 335 -24.18 18.15 -5.12
C TYR A 335 -25.52 17.42 -5.02
N GLU A 336 -26.51 17.76 -5.83
CA GLU A 336 -27.84 17.11 -5.80
C GLU A 336 -27.76 15.65 -6.29
N THR A 337 -27.00 15.43 -7.36
CA THR A 337 -26.72 14.08 -7.88
C THR A 337 -25.80 13.31 -6.93
N LEU A 338 -24.82 14.00 -6.33
CA LEU A 338 -23.97 13.42 -5.29
C LEU A 338 -24.79 12.94 -4.08
N ASP A 339 -25.71 13.77 -3.57
CA ASP A 339 -26.63 13.42 -2.49
C ASP A 339 -27.42 12.14 -2.81
N SER A 340 -27.93 12.03 -4.04
CA SER A 340 -28.66 10.85 -4.52
C SER A 340 -27.79 9.58 -4.55
N ILE A 341 -26.54 9.70 -5.01
CA ILE A 341 -25.56 8.59 -5.02
C ILE A 341 -25.18 8.16 -3.61
N LEU A 342 -25.05 9.11 -2.69
CA LEU A 342 -24.75 8.85 -1.29
C LEU A 342 -25.90 8.12 -0.57
N MET A 343 -27.15 8.48 -0.85
CA MET A 343 -28.32 7.76 -0.37
C MET A 343 -28.38 6.33 -0.94
N LEU A 344 -28.16 6.17 -2.26
CA LEU A 344 -28.11 4.86 -2.91
C LEU A 344 -27.01 4.00 -2.31
N CYS A 345 -25.86 4.60 -2.03
CA CYS A 345 -24.85 3.99 -1.22
C CYS A 345 -25.54 3.52 0.06
N GLN A 346 -25.93 4.39 0.99
CA GLN A 346 -26.43 3.99 2.32
C GLN A 346 -27.32 2.73 2.30
N GLN A 347 -28.35 2.73 1.45
CA GLN A 347 -29.27 1.60 1.26
C GLN A 347 -28.58 0.28 0.91
N LEU A 348 -27.57 0.30 0.03
CA LEU A 348 -26.78 -0.90 -0.32
C LEU A 348 -25.92 -1.42 0.86
N ALA A 349 -25.50 -0.57 1.80
CA ALA A 349 -24.73 -1.05 2.96
C ALA A 349 -25.65 -1.73 3.98
N GLU A 350 -26.83 -1.15 4.21
CA GLU A 350 -27.86 -1.72 5.09
C GLU A 350 -28.29 -3.11 4.59
N LYS A 351 -28.49 -3.27 3.27
CA LYS A 351 -28.84 -4.57 2.66
C LYS A 351 -27.74 -5.64 2.75
N THR A 352 -26.47 -5.24 2.74
CA THR A 352 -25.33 -6.18 2.69
C THR A 352 -24.72 -6.50 4.06
N ASN A 353 -25.37 -6.06 5.14
CA ASN A 353 -25.01 -6.37 6.53
C ASN A 353 -23.50 -6.16 6.81
N GLY A 354 -22.96 -5.03 6.33
CA GLY A 354 -21.57 -4.59 6.53
C GLY A 354 -20.48 -5.34 5.76
N THR A 355 -20.78 -6.42 5.02
CA THR A 355 -19.76 -7.22 4.28
C THR A 355 -19.01 -6.45 3.20
N TYR A 356 -19.57 -5.33 2.75
CA TYR A 356 -19.09 -4.49 1.65
C TYR A 356 -18.36 -3.21 2.10
N SER A 357 -18.08 -3.09 3.40
CA SER A 357 -17.81 -1.81 4.07
C SER A 357 -16.54 -1.07 3.62
N LEU A 358 -15.37 -1.70 3.51
CA LEU A 358 -14.11 -0.95 3.51
C LEU A 358 -13.83 -0.11 2.24
N LYS A 359 -14.17 -0.61 1.05
CA LYS A 359 -14.02 0.18 -0.20
C LYS A 359 -14.98 1.38 -0.23
N ARG A 360 -16.12 1.22 0.42
CA ARG A 360 -17.16 2.23 0.50
C ARG A 360 -16.94 3.26 1.60
N ALA A 361 -16.29 2.85 2.67
CA ALA A 361 -15.88 3.72 3.75
C ALA A 361 -14.72 4.64 3.30
N ASN A 362 -13.79 4.11 2.49
CA ASN A 362 -12.78 4.91 1.77
C ASN A 362 -13.42 5.88 0.75
N PHE A 363 -14.49 5.46 0.08
CA PHE A 363 -15.28 6.32 -0.81
C PHE A 363 -15.92 7.51 -0.10
N LEU A 364 -16.52 7.31 1.07
CA LEU A 364 -17.08 8.41 1.85
C LEU A 364 -15.98 9.34 2.39
N LYS A 365 -14.82 8.78 2.75
CA LYS A 365 -13.61 9.56 3.10
C LYS A 365 -13.18 10.50 1.98
N ASP A 366 -13.07 10.00 0.75
CA ASP A 366 -12.62 10.80 -0.39
C ASP A 366 -13.63 11.92 -0.74
N LEU A 367 -14.93 11.69 -0.51
CA LEU A 367 -15.98 12.70 -0.68
C LEU A 367 -15.98 13.78 0.40
N MET A 368 -15.59 13.45 1.64
CA MET A 368 -15.52 14.42 2.74
C MET A 368 -14.33 15.36 2.64
N VAL A 369 -13.17 14.83 2.22
CA VAL A 369 -11.97 15.64 1.92
C VAL A 369 -12.28 16.66 0.81
N LEU A 370 -13.15 16.27 -0.13
CA LEU A 370 -13.52 17.11 -1.25
C LEU A 370 -14.63 18.10 -0.91
N GLY A 371 -15.64 17.70 -0.13
CA GLY A 371 -16.67 18.60 0.41
C GLY A 371 -16.10 19.65 1.39
N GLY A 372 -14.99 19.35 2.08
CA GLY A 372 -14.25 20.34 2.88
C GLY A 372 -13.81 21.57 2.08
N LYS A 373 -13.60 21.45 0.76
CA LYS A 373 -13.27 22.58 -0.12
C LYS A 373 -14.47 23.46 -0.48
N THR A 374 -15.70 23.00 -0.24
CA THR A 374 -16.92 23.61 -0.79
C THR A 374 -17.62 24.57 0.18
N ASN A 375 -16.96 24.87 1.32
CA ASN A 375 -17.42 25.80 2.36
C ASN A 375 -18.84 25.52 2.91
N LYS A 376 -19.29 24.26 2.89
CA LYS A 376 -20.60 23.82 3.40
C LYS A 376 -20.44 22.82 4.57
N PRO A 377 -20.13 23.30 5.79
CA PRO A 377 -19.76 22.45 6.93
C PRO A 377 -20.80 21.39 7.26
N ASP A 378 -22.08 21.76 7.27
CA ASP A 378 -23.15 20.88 7.75
C ASP A 378 -23.33 19.64 6.87
N LYS A 379 -23.15 19.78 5.55
CA LYS A 379 -23.23 18.66 4.62
C LYS A 379 -22.02 17.72 4.77
N VAL A 380 -20.82 18.27 4.92
CA VAL A 380 -19.59 17.47 5.10
C VAL A 380 -19.64 16.68 6.40
N ILE A 381 -20.10 17.30 7.49
CA ILE A 381 -20.30 16.66 8.78
C ILE A 381 -21.38 15.57 8.68
N HIS A 382 -22.50 15.86 8.01
CA HIS A 382 -23.55 14.87 7.76
C HIS A 382 -23.03 13.63 7.00
N TYR A 383 -22.24 13.82 5.94
CA TYR A 383 -21.61 12.71 5.21
C TYR A 383 -20.62 11.93 6.09
N PHE A 384 -19.95 12.61 7.01
CA PHE A 384 -19.10 11.95 8.00
C PHE A 384 -19.87 11.05 8.94
N ASP A 385 -21.01 11.51 9.46
CA ASP A 385 -21.81 10.69 10.36
C ASP A 385 -22.38 9.45 9.66
N LEU A 386 -22.75 9.58 8.38
CA LEU A 386 -23.14 8.43 7.55
C LEU A 386 -21.98 7.44 7.36
N ALA A 387 -20.77 7.94 7.11
CA ALA A 387 -19.59 7.10 6.95
C ALA A 387 -19.17 6.42 8.26
N LYS A 388 -19.31 7.13 9.39
CA LYS A 388 -19.02 6.62 10.72
C LYS A 388 -19.92 5.43 11.04
N ALA A 389 -21.22 5.51 10.76
CA ALA A 389 -22.13 4.38 10.99
C ALA A 389 -21.72 3.11 10.22
N VAL A 390 -21.16 3.26 9.02
CA VAL A 390 -20.62 2.14 8.21
C VAL A 390 -19.29 1.62 8.76
N PHE A 391 -18.42 2.52 9.26
CA PHE A 391 -17.14 2.16 9.87
C PHE A 391 -17.30 1.47 11.23
N ASP A 392 -18.15 2.01 12.12
CA ASP A 392 -18.41 1.47 13.47
C ASP A 392 -18.98 0.04 13.41
N GLN A 393 -19.72 -0.31 12.34
CA GLN A 393 -20.26 -1.65 12.13
C GLN A 393 -19.25 -2.65 11.53
N ALA A 394 -18.11 -2.18 11.01
CA ALA A 394 -17.27 -2.99 10.13
C ALA A 394 -15.78 -3.00 10.47
N VAL A 395 -15.29 -2.03 11.24
CA VAL A 395 -13.86 -1.83 11.49
C VAL A 395 -13.66 -1.49 12.97
N LEU A 396 -12.70 -2.14 13.62
CA LEU A 396 -12.33 -1.84 15.01
C LEU A 396 -11.80 -0.41 15.14
N PRO A 397 -12.04 0.28 16.27
CA PRO A 397 -11.51 1.63 16.52
C PRO A 397 -9.98 1.76 16.34
N GLU A 398 -9.27 0.65 16.51
CA GLU A 398 -7.81 0.56 16.45
C GLU A 398 -7.25 0.40 15.02
N HIS A 399 -8.09 0.05 14.05
CA HIS A 399 -7.62 -0.18 12.68
C HIS A 399 -7.09 1.13 12.05
N PRO A 400 -5.96 1.10 11.32
CA PRO A 400 -5.37 2.30 10.73
C PRO A 400 -6.33 3.11 9.86
N ASP A 401 -7.20 2.45 9.08
CA ASP A 401 -8.19 3.16 8.25
C ASP A 401 -9.26 3.88 9.08
N PHE A 402 -9.63 3.35 10.25
CA PHE A 402 -10.58 3.99 11.15
C PHE A 402 -9.95 5.19 11.87
N VAL A 403 -8.71 5.03 12.33
CA VAL A 403 -7.91 6.12 12.90
C VAL A 403 -7.74 7.24 11.87
N GLN A 404 -7.37 6.90 10.63
CA GLN A 404 -7.27 7.86 9.53
C GLN A 404 -8.62 8.54 9.26
N PHE A 405 -9.71 7.78 9.20
CA PHE A 405 -11.04 8.32 8.96
C PHE A 405 -11.45 9.38 9.99
N LYS A 406 -11.37 9.06 11.29
CA LYS A 406 -11.67 10.02 12.35
C LYS A 406 -10.69 11.20 12.37
N TYR A 407 -9.45 10.98 11.97
CA TYR A 407 -8.45 12.04 11.84
C TYR A 407 -8.82 13.03 10.74
N GLU A 408 -9.29 12.56 9.57
CA GLU A 408 -9.80 13.45 8.52
C GLU A 408 -10.98 14.30 9.00
N ARG A 409 -11.82 13.78 9.91
CA ARG A 409 -12.87 14.60 10.55
C ARG A 409 -12.30 15.77 11.33
N ALA A 410 -11.25 15.51 12.11
CA ALA A 410 -10.63 16.54 12.93
C ALA A 410 -10.06 17.65 12.03
N ASN A 411 -9.46 17.28 10.90
CA ASN A 411 -9.01 18.21 9.87
C ASN A 411 -10.16 19.04 9.26
N ILE A 412 -11.32 18.43 9.01
CA ILE A 412 -12.51 19.13 8.52
C ILE A 412 -13.03 20.12 9.56
N TYR A 413 -13.14 19.71 10.83
CA TYR A 413 -13.51 20.64 11.90
C TYR A 413 -12.53 21.81 12.01
N ARG A 414 -11.23 21.54 11.89
CA ARG A 414 -10.18 22.56 11.83
C ARG A 414 -10.37 23.52 10.65
N SER A 415 -10.66 23.02 9.44
CA SER A 415 -10.89 23.91 8.27
C SER A 415 -12.09 24.83 8.45
N PHE A 416 -13.10 24.39 9.21
CA PHE A 416 -14.25 25.21 9.61
C PHE A 416 -14.04 26.01 10.90
N LYS A 417 -12.81 26.08 11.41
CA LYS A 417 -12.43 26.77 12.65
C LYS A 417 -13.17 26.26 13.91
N GLN A 418 -13.72 25.05 13.85
CA GLN A 418 -14.31 24.33 14.98
C GLN A 418 -13.20 23.62 15.78
N TYR A 419 -12.30 24.40 16.38
CA TYR A 419 -11.06 23.90 16.96
C TYR A 419 -11.27 22.98 18.16
N GLU A 420 -12.31 23.21 18.96
CA GLU A 420 -12.62 22.38 20.13
C GLU A 420 -13.01 20.94 19.72
N GLN A 421 -13.89 20.81 18.72
CA GLN A 421 -14.29 19.51 18.17
C GLN A 421 -13.10 18.80 17.53
N ALA A 422 -12.26 19.53 16.79
CA ALA A 422 -11.03 18.99 16.21
C ALA A 422 -10.10 18.46 17.31
N ALA A 423 -9.83 19.26 18.35
CA ALA A 423 -8.96 18.90 19.46
C ALA A 423 -9.45 17.65 20.20
N ARG A 424 -10.74 17.58 20.56
CA ARG A 424 -11.33 16.40 21.24
C ARG A 424 -11.13 15.11 20.43
N LEU A 425 -11.28 15.18 19.11
CA LEU A 425 -11.07 14.02 18.25
C LEU A 425 -9.60 13.61 18.16
N HIS A 426 -8.68 14.57 18.07
CA HIS A 426 -7.26 14.25 18.14
C HIS A 426 -6.92 13.56 19.46
N GLU A 427 -7.44 14.05 20.59
CA GLU A 427 -7.22 13.44 21.91
C GLU A 427 -7.77 12.01 21.99
N GLU A 428 -8.97 11.76 21.44
CA GLU A 428 -9.57 10.42 21.38
C GLU A 428 -8.70 9.46 20.54
N LEU A 429 -8.14 9.94 19.44
CA LEU A 429 -7.40 9.13 18.47
C LEU A 429 -5.95 8.88 18.83
N TYR A 430 -5.34 9.80 19.56
CA TYR A 430 -3.92 9.83 19.78
C TYR A 430 -3.36 8.53 20.39
N PRO A 431 -4.00 7.90 21.42
CA PRO A 431 -3.54 6.62 21.94
C PRO A 431 -3.50 5.50 20.89
N TYR A 432 -4.51 5.45 20.01
CA TYR A 432 -4.58 4.46 18.93
C TYR A 432 -3.52 4.69 17.87
N LEU A 433 -3.28 5.96 17.49
CA LEU A 433 -2.22 6.33 16.55
C LEU A 433 -0.85 5.91 17.08
N LEU A 434 -0.57 6.21 18.35
CA LEU A 434 0.68 5.83 19.02
C LEU A 434 0.85 4.31 19.10
N LYS A 435 -0.21 3.58 19.48
CA LYS A 435 -0.24 2.11 19.50
C LYS A 435 0.08 1.56 18.11
N ASN A 436 -0.57 2.05 17.06
CA ASN A 436 -0.34 1.64 15.68
C ASN A 436 1.08 1.93 15.20
N ILE A 437 1.61 3.11 15.48
CA ILE A 437 2.99 3.46 15.13
C ILE A 437 3.97 2.55 15.87
N ARG A 438 3.83 2.38 17.19
CA ARG A 438 4.71 1.48 17.96
C ARG A 438 4.65 0.06 17.40
N LEU A 439 3.46 -0.45 17.09
CA LEU A 439 3.22 -1.83 16.68
C LEU A 439 3.68 -2.11 15.24
N ILE A 440 3.52 -1.17 14.32
CA ILE A 440 3.91 -1.34 12.91
C ILE A 440 5.36 -0.88 12.69
N PHE A 441 5.76 0.32 13.16
CA PHE A 441 7.06 0.93 12.88
C PHE A 441 8.23 0.03 13.30
N THR A 442 8.22 -0.50 14.52
CA THR A 442 9.37 -1.29 15.00
C THR A 442 9.43 -2.72 14.41
N GLY A 443 8.36 -3.21 13.79
CA GLY A 443 8.31 -4.49 13.06
C GLY A 443 8.70 -4.40 11.57
N LEU A 444 8.75 -3.18 11.00
CA LEU A 444 9.15 -2.97 9.61
C LEU A 444 10.69 -2.99 9.44
N PRO A 445 11.22 -3.48 8.30
CA PRO A 445 12.61 -3.28 7.91
C PRO A 445 12.96 -1.79 7.83
N ASP A 446 14.22 -1.41 8.12
CA ASP A 446 14.65 -0.01 8.18
C ASP A 446 14.28 0.82 6.94
N ARG A 447 14.38 0.24 5.73
CA ARG A 447 13.98 0.89 4.47
C ARG A 447 12.48 1.20 4.40
N GLN A 448 11.63 0.37 5.01
CA GLN A 448 10.18 0.55 5.02
C GLN A 448 9.71 1.43 6.19
N ARG A 449 10.48 1.51 7.28
CA ARG A 449 10.20 2.39 8.43
C ARG A 449 10.08 3.85 8.02
N SER A 450 11.02 4.34 7.20
CA SER A 450 11.00 5.73 6.72
C SER A 450 9.75 6.02 5.89
N SER A 451 9.39 5.14 4.95
CA SER A 451 8.17 5.30 4.14
C SER A 451 6.90 5.27 4.98
N TYR A 452 6.80 4.34 5.93
CA TYR A 452 5.66 4.26 6.84
C TYR A 452 5.57 5.50 7.74
N PHE A 453 6.68 5.89 8.36
CA PHE A 453 6.72 7.08 9.22
C PHE A 453 6.39 8.34 8.44
N ASN A 454 6.90 8.52 7.22
CA ASN A 454 6.55 9.70 6.40
C ASN A 454 5.05 9.79 6.10
N LYS A 455 4.35 8.65 5.97
CA LYS A 455 2.87 8.65 5.84
C LYS A 455 2.20 9.06 7.14
N GLN A 456 2.67 8.54 8.28
CA GLN A 456 2.11 8.88 9.59
C GLN A 456 2.49 10.30 10.05
N LYS A 457 3.60 10.85 9.54
CA LYS A 457 4.12 12.18 9.89
C LYS A 457 3.11 13.28 9.61
N VAL A 458 2.36 13.15 8.51
CA VAL A 458 1.27 14.06 8.14
C VAL A 458 0.29 14.23 9.30
N LEU A 459 0.03 13.16 10.06
CA LEU A 459 -0.89 13.16 11.18
C LEU A 459 -0.43 14.06 12.35
N PHE A 460 0.89 14.16 12.53
CA PHE A 460 1.48 15.04 13.54
C PHE A 460 1.62 16.47 13.02
N GLU A 461 1.91 16.63 11.72
CA GLU A 461 1.96 17.92 11.05
C GLU A 461 0.60 18.63 11.12
N ASP A 462 -0.55 17.97 10.88
CA ASP A 462 -1.83 18.70 11.00
C ASP A 462 -2.25 18.98 12.45
N PHE A 463 -1.82 18.17 13.43
CA PHE A 463 -2.02 18.53 14.84
C PHE A 463 -1.23 19.79 15.23
N ALA A 464 -0.04 19.98 14.66
CA ALA A 464 0.70 21.23 14.83
C ALA A 464 0.01 22.41 14.13
N ASN A 465 -0.56 22.19 12.94
CA ASN A 465 -1.40 23.20 12.28
C ASN A 465 -2.63 23.57 13.14
N LEU A 466 -3.29 22.58 13.77
CA LEU A 466 -4.38 22.82 14.71
C LEU A 466 -3.90 23.67 15.89
N THR A 467 -2.77 23.29 16.49
CA THR A 467 -2.17 24.00 17.62
C THR A 467 -1.86 25.45 17.24
N GLU A 468 -1.20 25.69 16.11
CA GLU A 468 -0.89 27.03 15.60
C GLU A 468 -2.16 27.88 15.43
N GLN A 469 -3.19 27.33 14.76
CA GLN A 469 -4.42 28.04 14.43
C GLN A 469 -5.32 28.31 15.64
N ALA A 470 -5.26 27.42 16.64
CA ALA A 470 -6.08 27.48 17.83
C ALA A 470 -5.35 28.07 19.06
N TYR A 471 -4.03 28.29 19.00
CA TYR A 471 -3.21 28.63 20.17
C TYR A 471 -3.72 29.83 20.98
N ALA A 472 -4.23 30.87 20.30
CA ALA A 472 -4.79 32.05 20.94
C ALA A 472 -6.04 31.76 21.80
N GLN A 473 -6.77 30.68 21.49
CA GLN A 473 -8.02 30.27 22.14
C GLN A 473 -7.83 29.04 23.04
N MET A 474 -6.88 28.16 22.69
CA MET A 474 -6.63 26.85 23.27
C MET A 474 -5.12 26.61 23.45
N PRO A 475 -4.44 27.38 24.31
CA PRO A 475 -2.99 27.31 24.43
C PRO A 475 -2.47 26.01 25.07
N GLU A 476 -3.34 25.27 25.78
CA GLU A 476 -3.07 23.96 26.35
C GLU A 476 -2.67 22.90 25.30
N LEU A 477 -3.07 23.09 24.04
CA LEU A 477 -2.67 22.22 22.92
C LEU A 477 -1.15 22.19 22.72
N ALA A 478 -0.43 23.24 23.11
CA ALA A 478 1.04 23.26 23.07
C ALA A 478 1.67 22.18 23.97
N GLY A 479 1.02 21.83 25.09
CA GLY A 479 1.45 20.73 25.96
C GLY A 479 1.32 19.38 25.25
N ARG A 480 0.19 19.14 24.59
CA ARG A 480 -0.02 17.93 23.79
C ARG A 480 0.97 17.84 22.63
N LEU A 481 1.19 18.95 21.91
CA LEU A 481 2.17 18.99 20.82
C LEU A 481 3.59 18.69 21.32
N TYR A 482 3.95 19.14 22.53
CA TYR A 482 5.21 18.78 23.18
C TYR A 482 5.31 17.26 23.40
N ASP A 483 4.27 16.64 23.97
CA ASP A 483 4.23 15.19 24.19
C ASP A 483 4.38 14.42 22.87
N HIS A 484 3.77 14.92 21.79
CA HIS A 484 3.92 14.37 20.44
C HIS A 484 5.36 14.46 19.94
N CYS A 485 6.04 15.59 20.16
CA CYS A 485 7.44 15.77 19.82
C CYS A 485 8.35 14.78 20.57
N LEU A 486 8.11 14.61 21.88
CA LEU A 486 8.85 13.65 22.70
C LEU A 486 8.69 12.22 22.17
N PHE A 487 7.48 11.84 21.76
CA PHE A 487 7.23 10.54 21.17
C PHE A 487 7.96 10.35 19.83
N ILE A 488 7.77 11.26 18.88
CA ILE A 488 8.33 11.15 17.53
C ILE A 488 9.86 11.12 17.57
N LYS A 489 10.48 12.07 18.28
CA LYS A 489 11.93 12.13 18.41
C LYS A 489 12.45 10.93 19.18
N GLY A 490 11.77 10.50 20.24
CA GLY A 490 12.10 9.28 20.98
C GLY A 490 12.05 8.00 20.13
N LEU A 491 11.11 7.92 19.18
CA LEU A 491 10.96 6.78 18.28
C LEU A 491 12.14 6.63 17.32
N LEU A 492 12.68 7.75 16.81
CA LEU A 492 13.80 7.78 15.87
C LEU A 492 15.15 7.43 16.52
N PHE A 493 15.31 7.66 17.83
CA PHE A 493 16.56 7.42 18.56
C PHE A 493 16.63 6.07 19.31
N ASN A 494 15.54 5.30 19.38
CA ASN A 494 15.54 3.97 20.00
C ASN A 494 16.05 2.90 19.02
N THR A 495 17.31 2.50 19.17
CA THR A 495 17.97 1.53 18.29
C THR A 495 17.54 0.10 18.62
N SER A 496 16.63 -0.44 17.80
CA SER A 496 16.28 -1.87 17.78
C SER A 496 17.51 -2.77 17.67
N GLU A 497 18.56 -2.31 16.98
CA GLU A 497 19.85 -3.01 16.86
C GLU A 497 20.58 -3.20 18.20
N ARG A 498 20.49 -2.26 19.16
CA ARG A 498 21.10 -2.43 20.49
C ARG A 498 20.44 -3.57 21.26
N VAL A 499 19.11 -3.63 21.22
CA VAL A 499 18.31 -4.66 21.90
C VAL A 499 18.50 -6.01 21.22
N LYS A 500 18.48 -6.03 19.89
CA LYS A 500 18.76 -7.21 19.08
C LYS A 500 20.15 -7.78 19.39
N ARG A 501 21.20 -6.94 19.41
CA ARG A 501 22.54 -7.37 19.84
C ARG A 501 22.54 -7.88 21.26
N SER A 502 21.93 -7.16 22.21
CA SER A 502 21.83 -7.61 23.60
C SER A 502 21.12 -8.96 23.75
N VAL A 503 20.11 -9.26 22.94
CA VAL A 503 19.40 -10.55 22.93
C VAL A 503 20.23 -11.62 22.22
N GLN A 504 20.90 -11.29 21.12
CA GLN A 504 21.78 -12.21 20.37
C GLN A 504 23.03 -12.61 21.17
N ASP A 505 23.62 -11.66 21.88
CA ASP A 505 24.77 -11.85 22.77
C ASP A 505 24.36 -12.49 24.11
N SER A 506 23.05 -12.58 24.39
CA SER A 506 22.57 -13.29 25.57
C SER A 506 22.87 -14.79 25.47
N GLY A 507 23.23 -15.40 26.60
CA GLY A 507 23.34 -16.85 26.71
C GLY A 507 21.99 -17.57 26.84
N ASP A 508 20.86 -16.86 26.83
CA ASP A 508 19.53 -17.41 27.09
C ASP A 508 18.84 -17.83 25.76
N PRO A 509 18.72 -19.14 25.48
CA PRO A 509 18.08 -19.63 24.25
C PRO A 509 16.57 -19.38 24.23
N VAL A 510 15.92 -19.29 25.40
CA VAL A 510 14.47 -18.99 25.51
C VAL A 510 14.23 -17.52 25.19
N LEU A 511 15.07 -16.63 25.71
CA LEU A 511 15.01 -15.20 25.40
C LEU A 511 15.15 -14.94 23.88
N LYS A 512 16.07 -15.65 23.23
CA LYS A 512 16.25 -15.58 21.77
C LYS A 512 15.02 -16.07 21.01
N ALA A 513 14.50 -17.24 21.37
CA ALA A 513 13.33 -17.83 20.73
C ALA A 513 12.06 -16.99 20.92
N ASP A 514 11.83 -16.45 22.11
CA ASP A 514 10.69 -15.58 22.39
C ASP A 514 10.81 -14.23 21.67
N PHE A 515 12.04 -13.71 21.52
CA PHE A 515 12.28 -12.48 20.77
C PHE A 515 12.04 -12.66 19.27
N ASP A 516 12.43 -13.81 18.70
CA ASP A 516 12.16 -14.15 17.30
C ASP A 516 10.65 -14.36 17.06
N LYS A 517 9.96 -15.07 17.96
CA LYS A 517 8.49 -15.22 17.92
C LYS A 517 7.80 -13.86 18.02
N TRP A 518 8.26 -12.99 18.89
CA TRP A 518 7.73 -11.64 19.06
C TRP A 518 7.89 -10.84 17.75
N GLN A 519 9.06 -10.88 17.10
CA GLN A 519 9.24 -10.23 15.80
C GLN A 519 8.30 -10.78 14.72
N GLN A 520 8.13 -12.10 14.65
CA GLN A 520 7.25 -12.73 13.67
C GLN A 520 5.77 -12.38 13.90
N ALA A 521 5.29 -12.44 15.14
CA ALA A 521 3.94 -12.05 15.50
C ALA A 521 3.65 -10.60 15.13
N ARG A 522 4.65 -9.71 15.27
CA ARG A 522 4.52 -8.30 14.87
C ARG A 522 4.46 -8.09 13.37
N ILE A 523 5.25 -8.83 12.59
CA ILE A 523 5.19 -8.80 11.12
C ILE A 523 3.81 -9.29 10.65
N GLN A 524 3.28 -10.35 11.27
CA GLN A 524 1.94 -10.87 10.96
C GLN A 524 0.86 -9.85 11.32
N MET A 525 0.94 -9.23 12.51
CA MET A 525 0.02 -8.18 12.94
C MET A 525 0.07 -6.96 12.01
N ALA A 526 1.26 -6.50 11.61
CA ALA A 526 1.42 -5.42 10.63
C ALA A 526 0.77 -5.79 9.28
N LYS A 527 0.92 -7.04 8.83
CA LYS A 527 0.26 -7.53 7.61
C LYS A 527 -1.26 -7.50 7.73
N VAL A 528 -1.82 -7.99 8.84
CA VAL A 528 -3.27 -7.94 9.12
C VAL A 528 -3.78 -6.50 9.15
N MET A 529 -3.07 -5.60 9.84
CA MET A 529 -3.39 -4.17 9.94
C MET A 529 -3.29 -3.38 8.62
N THR A 530 -2.59 -3.94 7.62
CA THR A 530 -2.50 -3.36 6.26
C THR A 530 -3.47 -3.98 5.27
N MET A 531 -4.22 -5.00 5.68
CA MET A 531 -5.20 -5.69 4.83
C MET A 531 -6.62 -5.18 5.10
N PRO A 532 -7.48 -5.15 4.08
CA PRO A 532 -8.90 -4.95 4.28
C PRO A 532 -9.48 -6.00 5.22
N LEU A 533 -9.94 -5.62 6.42
CA LEU A 533 -10.44 -6.57 7.42
C LEU A 533 -11.66 -7.35 6.88
N PRO A 534 -11.59 -8.69 6.75
CA PRO A 534 -12.77 -9.52 6.54
C PRO A 534 -13.49 -9.78 7.87
N LYS A 535 -14.74 -10.27 7.80
CA LYS A 535 -15.62 -10.57 8.96
C LYS A 535 -14.99 -11.39 10.11
N ASN A 536 -13.94 -12.18 9.85
CA ASN A 536 -13.25 -13.01 10.86
C ASN A 536 -11.91 -12.43 11.34
N GLY A 537 -11.51 -11.25 10.84
CA GLY A 537 -10.24 -10.59 11.18
C GLY A 537 -10.11 -10.29 12.68
N HIS A 538 -11.23 -10.05 13.37
CA HIS A 538 -11.29 -9.83 14.81
C HIS A 538 -10.64 -10.96 15.61
N SER A 539 -11.06 -12.21 15.36
CA SER A 539 -10.53 -13.38 16.08
C SER A 539 -9.02 -13.60 15.86
N GLN A 540 -8.53 -13.28 14.66
CA GLN A 540 -7.12 -13.43 14.32
C GLN A 540 -6.28 -12.31 14.93
N MET A 541 -6.83 -11.09 15.00
CA MET A 541 -6.19 -9.92 15.57
C MET A 541 -6.13 -10.01 17.11
N ASP A 542 -7.23 -10.38 17.77
CA ASP A 542 -7.28 -10.60 19.22
C ASP A 542 -6.32 -11.72 19.64
N SER A 543 -6.23 -12.80 18.83
CA SER A 543 -5.29 -13.90 19.07
C SER A 543 -3.83 -13.42 18.97
N LEU A 544 -3.50 -12.65 17.92
CA LEU A 544 -2.15 -12.11 17.74
C LEU A 544 -1.79 -11.09 18.83
N GLU A 545 -2.74 -10.26 19.27
CA GLU A 545 -2.52 -9.28 20.32
C GLU A 545 -2.24 -9.94 21.67
N ASN A 546 -3.00 -10.98 22.03
CA ASN A 546 -2.74 -11.76 23.24
C ASN A 546 -1.36 -12.44 23.20
N VAL A 547 -0.98 -12.99 22.04
CA VAL A 547 0.36 -13.57 21.84
C VAL A 547 1.44 -12.50 22.01
N LEU A 548 1.28 -11.33 21.40
CA LEU A 548 2.22 -10.22 21.53
C LEU A 548 2.37 -9.76 22.97
N MET A 549 1.26 -9.54 23.67
CA MET A 549 1.26 -9.09 25.08
C MET A 549 2.00 -10.09 25.98
N SER A 550 1.74 -11.40 25.80
CA SER A 550 2.41 -12.45 26.57
C SER A 550 3.93 -12.50 26.30
N LEU A 551 4.34 -12.35 25.04
CA LEU A 551 5.75 -12.33 24.66
C LEU A 551 6.45 -11.08 25.19
N GLU A 552 5.81 -9.91 25.10
CA GLU A 552 6.35 -8.65 25.63
C GLU A 552 6.57 -8.71 27.13
N GLN A 553 5.60 -9.25 27.88
CA GLN A 553 5.75 -9.43 29.32
C GLN A 553 6.92 -10.37 29.66
N ASN A 554 7.03 -11.50 28.97
CA ASN A 554 8.12 -12.46 29.18
C ASN A 554 9.50 -11.87 28.84
N LEU A 555 9.61 -11.15 27.73
CA LEU A 555 10.84 -10.51 27.29
C LEU A 555 11.26 -9.38 28.23
N THR A 556 10.31 -8.61 28.75
CA THR A 556 10.55 -7.51 29.71
C THR A 556 11.09 -8.06 31.04
N LEU A 557 10.53 -9.16 31.53
CA LEU A 557 10.98 -9.82 32.76
C LEU A 557 12.39 -10.43 32.63
N ARG A 558 12.77 -10.87 31.41
CA ARG A 558 14.03 -11.59 31.16
C ARG A 558 15.18 -10.72 30.63
N SER A 559 14.89 -9.56 30.04
CA SER A 559 15.89 -8.70 29.43
C SER A 559 15.72 -7.24 29.84
N LYS A 560 16.69 -6.72 30.60
CA LYS A 560 16.75 -5.29 30.94
C LYS A 560 16.84 -4.41 29.69
N ALA A 561 17.61 -4.83 28.68
CA ALA A 561 17.72 -4.09 27.42
C ALA A 561 16.38 -4.03 26.65
N PHE A 562 15.56 -5.08 26.76
CA PHE A 562 14.20 -5.11 26.21
C PHE A 562 13.22 -4.30 27.08
N SER A 563 13.34 -4.37 28.40
CA SER A 563 12.57 -3.54 29.32
C SER A 563 12.82 -2.04 29.10
N ASP A 564 14.06 -1.65 28.80
CA ASP A 564 14.41 -0.27 28.44
C ASP A 564 13.85 0.15 27.06
N LEU A 565 13.47 -0.82 26.20
CA LEU A 565 12.86 -0.58 24.89
C LEU A 565 11.35 -0.38 25.00
N ILE A 566 10.68 -1.21 25.80
CA ILE A 566 9.25 -1.11 26.08
C ILE A 566 9.06 -0.15 27.25
N GLU A 567 9.17 1.14 26.96
CA GLU A 567 8.71 2.16 27.92
C GLU A 567 7.19 2.08 28.06
N HIS A 568 6.75 1.60 29.22
CA HIS A 568 5.34 1.42 29.57
C HIS A 568 4.57 2.74 29.69
N GLN A 569 5.25 3.87 29.88
CA GLN A 569 4.63 5.19 29.97
C GLN A 569 5.36 6.18 29.06
N LEU A 570 4.60 6.86 28.21
CA LEU A 570 5.12 7.95 27.38
C LEU A 570 5.41 9.16 28.28
N PRO A 571 6.60 9.76 28.18
CA PRO A 571 6.92 10.95 28.93
C PRO A 571 6.06 12.12 28.45
N SER A 572 5.62 12.95 29.38
CA SER A 572 4.91 14.19 29.09
C SER A 572 5.77 15.43 29.35
N TRP A 573 5.33 16.58 28.85
CA TRP A 573 5.94 17.87 29.15
C TRP A 573 5.96 18.15 30.66
N THR A 574 4.99 17.65 31.43
CA THR A 574 4.99 17.81 32.89
C THR A 574 6.13 17.04 33.55
N ASP A 575 6.50 15.88 33.00
CA ASP A 575 7.65 15.10 33.47
C ASP A 575 8.96 15.86 33.17
N ILE A 576 9.07 16.43 31.97
CA ILE A 576 10.23 17.25 31.59
C ILE A 576 10.34 18.47 32.51
N ARG A 577 9.23 19.18 32.76
CA ARG A 577 9.19 20.31 33.69
C ARG A 577 9.70 19.91 35.07
N ALA A 578 9.24 18.77 35.59
CA ALA A 578 9.64 18.29 36.92
C ALA A 578 11.13 17.93 37.00
N ALA A 579 11.78 17.62 35.87
CA ALA A 579 13.21 17.35 35.80
C ALA A 579 14.07 18.64 35.72
N LEU A 580 13.50 19.78 35.35
CA LEU A 580 14.20 21.06 35.24
C LEU A 580 14.39 21.71 36.62
N LYS A 581 15.58 22.27 36.85
CA LYS A 581 15.87 23.09 38.03
C LYS A 581 15.57 24.57 37.76
N PRO A 582 15.43 25.39 38.82
CA PRO A 582 15.37 26.85 38.66
C PRO A 582 16.56 27.38 37.86
N GLY A 583 16.29 28.23 36.86
CA GLY A 583 17.30 28.74 35.94
C GLY A 583 17.66 27.81 34.77
N GLU A 584 16.98 26.68 34.62
CA GLU A 584 17.07 25.78 33.46
C GLU A 584 15.82 25.87 32.58
N ALA A 585 16.00 25.72 31.27
CA ALA A 585 14.91 25.61 30.31
C ALA A 585 15.12 24.44 29.34
N ALA A 586 14.04 23.91 28.82
CA ALA A 586 13.99 22.95 27.73
C ALA A 586 13.32 23.58 26.50
N VAL A 587 13.95 23.46 25.34
CA VAL A 587 13.45 24.00 24.07
C VAL A 587 13.39 22.87 23.04
N GLU A 588 12.19 22.48 22.65
CA GLU A 588 11.95 21.52 21.56
C GLU A 588 11.60 22.28 20.28
N ILE A 589 12.43 22.14 19.24
CA ILE A 589 12.11 22.66 17.90
C ILE A 589 11.28 21.64 17.15
N PHE A 590 10.26 22.10 16.43
CA PHE A 590 9.39 21.25 15.63
C PHE A 590 9.17 21.82 14.24
N ARG A 591 9.47 21.03 13.21
CA ARG A 591 9.26 21.40 11.80
C ARG A 591 8.01 20.74 11.24
N TYR A 592 7.11 21.52 10.66
CA TYR A 592 5.91 21.01 10.01
C TYR A 592 5.55 21.77 8.73
N ARG A 593 4.81 21.11 7.85
CA ARG A 593 4.25 21.74 6.66
C ARG A 593 2.94 22.40 7.02
N GLN A 594 2.75 23.61 6.53
CA GLN A 594 1.50 24.33 6.70
C GLN A 594 0.44 23.72 5.77
N SER A 595 -0.73 23.42 6.32
CA SER A 595 -1.88 22.92 5.57
C SER A 595 -2.67 24.13 5.02
N SER A 596 -2.44 24.51 3.76
CA SER A 596 -3.21 25.53 3.05
C SER A 596 -4.14 24.92 1.98
N SER A 597 -5.25 25.59 1.68
CA SER A 597 -6.22 25.20 0.63
C SER A 597 -5.62 25.22 -0.78
N ASP A 598 -4.61 26.07 -0.97
CA ASP A 598 -3.80 26.13 -2.17
C ASP A 598 -2.58 25.27 -1.91
N PHE A 599 -2.22 24.36 -2.82
CA PHE A 599 -1.06 23.45 -2.70
C PHE A 599 0.26 24.22 -2.52
N SER A 600 0.52 24.76 -1.33
CA SER A 600 1.73 25.51 -0.99
C SER A 600 2.67 24.60 -0.24
N ASP A 601 3.92 24.51 -0.70
CA ASP A 601 5.02 23.83 0.00
C ASP A 601 5.55 24.71 1.15
N THR A 602 4.66 25.37 1.90
CA THR A 602 5.04 26.28 2.98
C THR A 602 5.42 25.49 4.23
N ILE A 603 6.62 25.75 4.76
CA ILE A 603 7.14 25.12 5.96
C ILE A 603 7.13 26.12 7.10
N HIS A 604 6.63 25.70 8.26
CA HIS A 604 6.73 26.43 9.52
C HIS A 604 7.66 25.68 10.49
N TYR A 605 8.30 26.45 11.36
CA TYR A 605 8.96 25.94 12.55
C TYR A 605 8.23 26.45 13.79
N ALA A 606 8.27 25.70 14.88
CA ALA A 606 7.85 26.17 16.18
C ALA A 606 8.89 25.80 17.24
N ALA A 607 9.10 26.68 18.21
CA ALA A 607 9.84 26.37 19.42
C ALA A 607 8.85 26.21 20.58
N LEU A 608 8.89 25.04 21.22
CA LEU A 608 8.15 24.75 22.43
C LEU A 608 9.07 24.96 23.64
N VAL A 609 8.84 26.06 24.37
CA VAL A 609 9.70 26.49 25.48
C VAL A 609 9.08 26.07 26.80
N LEU A 610 9.88 25.45 27.66
CA LEU A 610 9.49 24.97 28.96
C LEU A 610 10.55 25.34 30.00
N THR A 611 10.11 25.86 31.15
CA THR A 611 10.96 26.17 32.31
C THR A 611 10.43 25.47 33.56
N SER A 612 11.21 25.41 34.64
CA SER A 612 10.74 24.89 35.93
C SER A 612 9.48 25.60 36.46
N ASP A 613 9.30 26.87 36.10
CA ASP A 613 8.23 27.73 36.60
C ASP A 613 6.97 27.71 35.71
N THR A 614 7.01 26.97 34.60
CA THR A 614 5.88 26.87 33.66
C THR A 614 4.69 26.18 34.33
N LYS A 615 3.53 26.82 34.44
CA LYS A 615 2.38 26.28 35.19
C LYS A 615 1.41 25.46 34.35
N ASP A 616 0.85 26.09 33.31
CA ASP A 616 -0.34 25.57 32.61
C ASP A 616 0.03 24.79 31.34
N HIS A 617 0.87 25.37 30.49
CA HIS A 617 1.31 24.76 29.23
C HIS A 617 2.68 25.31 28.80
N PRO A 618 3.44 24.56 27.98
CA PRO A 618 4.62 25.09 27.29
C PRO A 618 4.28 26.30 26.42
N VAL A 619 5.24 27.19 26.24
CA VAL A 619 5.07 28.34 25.33
C VAL A 619 5.31 27.87 23.90
N PHE A 620 4.34 28.10 23.02
CA PHE A 620 4.48 27.91 21.58
C PHE A 620 4.97 29.19 20.91
N VAL A 621 6.16 29.15 20.32
CA VAL A 621 6.76 30.27 19.58
C VAL A 621 6.79 29.92 18.09
N LEU A 622 5.96 30.56 17.29
CA LEU A 622 5.88 30.34 15.84
C LEU A 622 7.03 31.02 15.09
N LEU A 623 7.62 30.29 14.15
CA LEU A 623 8.61 30.76 13.18
C LEU A 623 8.05 30.46 11.76
N PRO A 624 7.27 31.40 11.17
CA PRO A 624 6.46 31.11 9.99
C PRO A 624 7.26 31.07 8.69
N ASN A 625 8.49 31.59 8.66
CA ASN A 625 9.33 31.71 7.47
C ASN A 625 10.23 30.48 7.23
N GLY A 626 9.72 29.27 7.46
CA GLY A 626 10.53 28.04 7.41
C GLY A 626 11.18 27.74 6.08
N ASN A 627 10.56 28.12 4.96
CA ASN A 627 11.16 27.98 3.62
C ASN A 627 12.43 28.81 3.47
N ASP A 628 12.43 30.04 3.99
CA ASP A 628 13.61 30.90 3.96
C ASP A 628 14.65 30.47 4.99
N LEU A 629 14.22 29.96 6.16
CA LEU A 629 15.12 29.32 7.12
C LEU A 629 15.87 28.17 6.44
N GLU A 630 15.18 27.28 5.73
CA GLU A 630 15.83 26.16 5.03
C GLU A 630 16.63 26.56 3.78
N GLY A 631 16.23 27.65 3.13
CA GLY A 631 16.85 28.14 1.90
C GLY A 631 17.79 29.32 2.15
N ASN A 632 17.28 30.52 1.87
CA ASN A 632 18.06 31.76 1.78
C ASN A 632 18.92 32.01 3.04
N PHE A 633 18.35 31.84 4.22
CA PHE A 633 19.02 32.19 5.48
C PHE A 633 20.07 31.16 5.87
N TYR A 634 19.80 29.87 5.61
CA TYR A 634 20.81 28.83 5.81
C TYR A 634 21.98 28.97 4.84
N GLN A 635 21.74 29.32 3.57
CA GLN A 635 22.83 29.55 2.62
C GLN A 635 23.69 30.76 3.00
N ALA A 636 23.07 31.86 3.44
CA ALA A 636 23.79 33.02 3.95
C ALA A 636 24.62 32.68 5.20
N TYR A 637 24.04 31.96 6.16
CA TYR A 637 24.77 31.45 7.31
C TYR A 637 25.97 30.60 6.89
N ARG A 638 25.76 29.62 6.01
CA ARG A 638 26.83 28.72 5.55
C ARG A 638 27.98 29.48 4.87
N ALA A 639 27.66 30.47 4.04
CA ALA A 639 28.66 31.30 3.38
C ALA A 639 29.56 32.04 4.39
N THR A 640 28.96 32.56 5.47
CA THR A 640 29.70 33.28 6.52
C THR A 640 30.55 32.38 7.41
N VAL A 641 30.16 31.11 7.59
CA VAL A 641 30.98 30.12 8.31
C VAL A 641 32.19 29.67 7.47
N THR A 642 32.07 29.68 6.14
CA THR A 642 33.16 29.26 5.23
C THR A 642 34.18 30.35 4.92
N ASP A 643 33.83 31.62 5.12
CA ASP A 643 34.70 32.77 4.88
C ASP A 643 34.99 33.48 6.22
N THR A 644 36.16 33.24 6.79
CA THR A 644 36.59 33.76 8.11
C THR A 644 36.75 35.28 8.14
N SER A 645 36.65 35.96 7.00
CA SER A 645 36.66 37.43 6.93
C SER A 645 35.34 38.09 7.33
N PHE A 646 34.27 37.32 7.51
CA PHE A 646 32.96 37.80 7.96
C PHE A 646 32.57 37.19 9.31
N ALA A 647 32.28 38.03 10.32
CA ALA A 647 31.51 37.56 11.46
C ALA A 647 30.12 37.09 10.97
N PRO A 648 29.56 35.97 11.50
CA PRO A 648 28.23 35.53 11.12
C PRO A 648 27.25 36.70 11.38
N PRO A 649 26.47 37.12 10.37
CA PRO A 649 25.70 38.35 10.48
C PRO A 649 24.66 38.25 11.61
N PRO A 650 24.35 39.37 12.32
CA PRO A 650 23.29 39.45 13.35
C PRO A 650 21.95 38.85 12.89
N TYR A 651 21.77 38.80 11.58
CA TYR A 651 20.64 38.20 10.91
C TYR A 651 20.34 36.74 11.30
N ALA A 652 21.36 35.87 11.45
CA ALA A 652 21.11 34.47 11.84
C ALA A 652 20.47 34.38 13.23
N TYR A 653 20.98 35.16 14.19
CA TYR A 653 20.36 35.28 15.51
C TYR A 653 18.91 35.78 15.40
N GLN A 654 18.67 36.83 14.62
CA GLN A 654 17.34 37.43 14.46
C GLN A 654 16.30 36.45 13.90
N GLN A 655 16.68 35.61 12.94
CA GLN A 655 15.73 34.67 12.31
C GLN A 655 15.52 33.38 13.11
N TYR A 656 16.58 32.84 13.72
CA TYR A 656 16.54 31.50 14.32
C TYR A 656 16.38 31.50 15.83
N TRP A 657 16.73 32.59 16.54
CA TRP A 657 16.81 32.55 18.00
C TRP A 657 16.14 33.72 18.73
N ALA A 658 16.22 34.94 18.19
CA ALA A 658 15.65 36.13 18.80
C ALA A 658 14.16 35.99 19.19
N PRO A 659 13.28 35.32 18.42
CA PRO A 659 11.88 35.14 18.81
C PRO A 659 11.66 34.32 20.09
N ILE A 660 12.65 33.50 20.49
CA ILE A 660 12.57 32.59 21.65
C ILE A 660 13.02 33.31 22.94
N ILE A 661 13.93 34.28 22.83
CA ILE A 661 14.57 34.99 23.94
C ILE A 661 13.61 35.59 24.98
N PRO A 662 12.44 36.18 24.61
CA PRO A 662 11.50 36.71 25.58
C PRO A 662 11.06 35.70 26.65
N TYR A 663 11.12 34.41 26.34
CA TYR A 663 10.68 33.31 27.21
C TYR A 663 11.83 32.62 27.96
N LEU A 664 13.07 33.13 27.81
CA LEU A 664 14.28 32.59 28.45
C LEU A 664 14.88 33.57 29.47
N ARG A 665 14.07 34.51 29.98
CA ARG A 665 14.53 35.50 30.97
C ARG A 665 14.93 34.80 32.28
N GLY A 666 16.12 35.12 32.78
CA GLY A 666 16.66 34.52 34.02
C GLY A 666 17.15 33.07 33.86
N ILE A 667 17.14 32.53 32.65
CA ILE A 667 17.63 31.18 32.35
C ILE A 667 19.13 31.24 32.05
N LYS A 668 19.88 30.31 32.62
CA LYS A 668 21.32 30.16 32.38
C LYS A 668 21.66 28.88 31.62
N THR A 669 20.90 27.80 31.82
CA THR A 669 21.13 26.51 31.14
C THR A 669 19.95 26.20 30.24
N ILE A 670 20.22 25.84 28.98
CA ILE A 670 19.18 25.54 27.99
C ILE A 670 19.45 24.16 27.39
N TYR A 671 18.51 23.24 27.61
CA TYR A 671 18.48 21.94 26.93
C TYR A 671 17.73 22.08 25.62
N PHE A 672 18.46 21.98 24.51
CA PHE A 672 17.97 22.30 23.18
C PHE A 672 17.84 21.04 22.33
N ALA A 673 16.66 20.79 21.78
CA ALA A 673 16.40 19.66 20.89
C ALA A 673 16.03 20.13 19.48
N PRO A 674 17.00 20.11 18.53
CA PRO A 674 16.76 20.56 17.15
C PRO A 674 15.80 19.65 16.39
N ASP A 675 15.26 20.19 15.30
CA ASP A 675 14.56 19.48 14.23
C ASP A 675 14.83 20.21 12.90
N GLY A 676 14.70 19.52 11.77
CA GLY A 676 14.93 20.09 10.45
C GLY A 676 16.29 20.76 10.29
N ILE A 677 16.30 22.00 9.78
CA ILE A 677 17.52 22.75 9.51
C ILE A 677 18.32 23.10 10.77
N TYR A 678 17.69 23.09 11.96
CA TYR A 678 18.39 23.37 13.21
C TYR A 678 19.44 22.31 13.56
N HIS A 679 19.39 21.11 12.97
CA HIS A 679 20.47 20.12 13.09
C HIS A 679 21.78 20.59 12.45
N ASN A 680 21.72 21.56 11.53
CA ASN A 680 22.84 22.04 10.76
C ASN A 680 23.37 23.41 11.24
N LEU A 681 22.84 23.94 12.34
CA LEU A 681 23.21 25.25 12.89
C LEU A 681 24.08 25.09 14.13
N SER A 682 25.13 25.90 14.22
CA SER A 682 25.89 26.08 15.46
C SER A 682 25.31 27.25 16.25
N LEU A 683 24.24 27.02 17.01
CA LEU A 683 23.61 28.07 17.83
C LEU A 683 24.59 28.81 18.76
N PRO A 684 25.56 28.15 19.44
CA PRO A 684 26.49 28.85 20.33
C PRO A 684 27.29 29.97 19.63
N THR A 685 27.48 29.90 18.31
CA THR A 685 28.23 30.90 17.54
C THR A 685 27.39 32.09 17.09
N PHE A 686 26.09 32.13 17.41
CA PHE A 686 25.24 33.26 17.04
C PHE A 686 25.54 34.48 17.90
N ILE A 687 25.54 35.64 17.27
CA ILE A 687 25.81 36.93 17.90
C ILE A 687 24.49 37.69 18.02
N ASN A 688 24.15 38.12 19.23
CA ASN A 688 22.93 38.90 19.47
C ASN A 688 23.07 40.36 18.97
N ASP A 689 21.98 41.13 19.03
CA ASP A 689 21.98 42.53 18.59
C ASP A 689 22.95 43.44 19.40
N SER A 690 23.44 42.97 20.55
CA SER A 690 24.43 43.65 21.39
C SER A 690 25.89 43.20 21.12
N GLY A 691 26.12 42.33 20.14
CA GLY A 691 27.45 41.84 19.78
C GLY A 691 27.99 40.71 20.65
N GLN A 692 27.16 40.08 21.50
CA GLN A 692 27.57 38.99 22.39
C GLN A 692 27.21 37.63 21.80
N TYR A 693 28.09 36.64 21.96
CA TYR A 693 27.81 35.26 21.54
C TYR A 693 26.79 34.60 22.47
N LEU A 694 25.94 33.75 21.92
CA LEU A 694 25.02 32.94 22.73
C LEU A 694 25.75 32.02 23.71
N LEU A 695 26.96 31.55 23.36
CA LEU A 695 27.80 30.74 24.27
C LEU A 695 28.21 31.51 25.54
N ASP A 696 28.31 32.83 25.46
CA ASP A 696 28.68 33.68 26.61
C ASP A 696 27.46 33.93 27.52
N LEU A 697 26.25 33.81 26.97
CA LEU A 697 24.99 34.07 27.66
C LEU A 697 24.39 32.81 28.30
N TYR A 698 24.55 31.65 27.64
CA TYR A 698 23.86 30.42 28.02
C TYR A 698 24.78 29.19 27.96
N ASP A 699 24.61 28.28 28.92
CA ASP A 699 25.07 26.89 28.82
C ASP A 699 24.08 26.12 27.91
N LEU A 700 24.36 26.11 26.60
CA LEU A 700 23.55 25.45 25.58
C LEU A 700 23.92 23.97 25.45
N ARG A 701 22.98 23.08 25.79
CA ARG A 701 23.15 21.62 25.74
C ARG A 701 22.26 21.02 24.66
N VAL A 702 22.85 20.63 23.54
CA VAL A 702 22.13 20.01 22.43
C VAL A 702 21.79 18.54 22.74
N LEU A 703 20.53 18.17 22.61
CA LEU A 703 19.98 16.84 22.85
C LEU A 703 19.26 16.33 21.60
N GLY A 704 19.17 15.01 21.41
CA GLY A 704 18.28 14.45 20.38
C GLY A 704 16.79 14.63 20.71
N SER A 705 16.47 14.75 22.01
CA SER A 705 15.17 15.12 22.55
C SER A 705 15.34 15.51 24.03
N THR A 706 14.50 16.41 24.52
CA THR A 706 14.50 16.82 25.93
C THR A 706 14.10 15.68 26.87
N LYS A 707 13.47 14.61 26.36
CA LYS A 707 13.28 13.32 27.06
C LYS A 707 14.56 12.78 27.73
N ALA A 708 15.74 13.10 27.20
CA ALA A 708 17.01 12.69 27.79
C ALA A 708 17.17 13.15 29.25
N LEU A 709 16.48 14.21 29.68
CA LEU A 709 16.44 14.70 31.05
C LEU A 709 15.83 13.70 32.05
N LEU A 710 14.99 12.78 31.56
CA LEU A 710 14.31 11.80 32.40
C LEU A 710 15.15 10.55 32.68
N LYS A 711 16.27 10.35 31.96
CA LYS A 711 17.14 9.21 32.20
C LYS A 711 17.81 9.37 33.56
N LYS A 712 17.48 8.49 34.51
CA LYS A 712 18.27 8.32 35.73
C LYS A 712 19.67 7.89 35.30
N ASN A 713 20.64 8.81 35.37
CA ASN A 713 22.04 8.48 35.24
C ASN A 713 22.36 7.42 36.29
N THR A 714 22.47 6.16 35.85
CA THR A 714 23.20 5.18 36.66
C THR A 714 24.61 5.73 36.70
N PRO A 715 25.17 6.06 37.88
CA PRO A 715 26.51 6.61 37.96
C PRO A 715 27.43 5.61 37.28
N VAL A 716 27.96 5.99 36.12
CA VAL A 716 28.97 5.20 35.44
C VAL A 716 30.20 5.36 36.31
N THR A 717 30.41 4.40 37.21
CA THR A 717 31.57 4.31 38.10
C THR A 717 32.87 4.01 37.34
N ALA A 718 32.81 3.79 36.03
CA ALA A 718 34.00 3.74 35.20
C ALA A 718 34.53 5.16 34.96
N PRO A 719 35.80 5.46 35.32
CA PRO A 719 36.39 6.75 35.02
C PRO A 719 36.35 6.97 33.51
N ARG A 720 35.56 7.95 33.06
CA ARG A 720 35.56 8.36 31.65
C ARG A 720 36.86 9.11 31.40
N THR A 721 37.87 8.40 30.90
CA THR A 721 39.05 9.03 30.32
C THR A 721 38.66 9.61 28.96
N GLY A 722 38.40 10.92 28.92
CA GLY A 722 38.35 11.66 27.66
C GLY A 722 39.76 12.05 27.24
N MET A 723 40.10 11.85 25.97
CA MET A 723 41.35 12.35 25.38
C MET A 723 41.02 13.52 24.45
N ILE A 724 41.64 14.67 24.69
CA ILE A 724 41.58 15.82 23.80
C ILE A 724 42.83 15.76 22.93
N PHE A 725 42.63 15.69 21.61
CA PHE A 725 43.70 15.82 20.64
C PHE A 725 43.61 17.20 20.01
N GLY A 726 44.66 18.00 20.13
CA GLY A 726 44.79 19.31 19.50
C GLY A 726 45.98 19.32 18.55
N ASN A 727 45.91 20.19 17.53
CA ASN A 727 46.99 20.43 16.55
C ASN A 727 47.51 19.19 15.77
N PRO A 728 46.63 18.40 15.12
CA PRO A 728 47.11 17.34 14.22
C PRO A 728 47.86 17.96 13.02
N ASP A 729 49.11 17.54 12.79
CA ASP A 729 49.89 17.99 11.63
C ASP A 729 49.43 17.22 10.38
N PHE A 730 48.48 17.78 9.64
CA PHE A 730 47.88 17.15 8.45
C PHE A 730 48.86 16.97 7.27
N ARG A 731 50.11 17.44 7.38
CA ARG A 731 51.18 17.18 6.40
C ARG A 731 51.83 15.81 6.60
N LEU A 732 51.64 15.20 7.77
CA LEU A 732 52.18 13.90 8.12
C LEU A 732 51.16 12.81 7.80
N THR A 733 51.64 11.67 7.33
CA THR A 733 50.79 10.47 7.23
C THR A 733 50.23 10.10 8.60
N PRO A 734 49.09 9.39 8.69
CA PRO A 734 48.55 8.93 9.96
C PRO A 734 49.56 8.16 10.82
N VAL A 735 50.55 7.51 10.20
CA VAL A 735 51.66 6.81 10.88
C VAL A 735 52.67 7.80 11.47
N GLN A 736 53.09 8.81 10.70
CA GLN A 736 54.05 9.82 11.14
C GLN A 736 53.49 10.76 12.23
N ASN A 737 52.19 11.07 12.19
CA ASN A 737 51.52 11.80 13.28
C ASN A 737 51.51 10.99 14.58
N ARG A 738 51.34 9.67 14.50
CA ARG A 738 51.35 8.78 15.67
C ARG A 738 52.74 8.68 16.32
N GLU A 739 53.82 8.82 15.54
CA GLU A 739 55.20 8.75 16.06
C GLU A 739 55.69 10.05 16.72
N LYS A 740 55.13 11.21 16.33
CA LYS A 740 55.54 12.51 16.88
C LYS A 740 54.85 12.93 18.17
N ILE A 741 53.71 12.33 18.54
CA ILE A 741 52.99 12.66 19.78
C ILE A 741 53.73 11.95 20.93
N PRO A 742 54.44 12.68 21.82
CA PRO A 742 55.12 12.05 22.95
C PRO A 742 54.06 11.57 23.95
N ILE A 743 54.06 10.28 24.27
CA ILE A 743 53.16 9.70 25.25
C ILE A 743 54.01 9.12 26.39
N PRO A 744 53.82 9.54 27.64
CA PRO A 744 54.53 8.98 28.79
C PRO A 744 54.29 7.46 28.90
N ALA A 745 55.32 6.69 29.25
CA ALA A 745 55.27 5.22 29.33
C ALA A 745 54.20 4.69 30.29
N ASP A 746 53.79 5.50 31.27
CA ASP A 746 52.81 5.16 32.30
C ASP A 746 51.38 5.64 31.96
N SER A 747 51.17 6.10 30.73
CA SER A 747 49.87 6.56 30.24
C SER A 747 49.03 5.39 29.70
N PRO A 748 47.70 5.34 29.97
CA PRO A 748 46.77 4.38 29.36
C PRO A 748 46.82 4.34 27.81
N ALA A 749 47.39 5.37 27.19
CA ALA A 749 47.60 5.44 25.75
C ALA A 749 48.61 4.41 25.21
N PHE A 750 49.45 3.79 26.04
CA PHE A 750 50.32 2.67 25.60
C PHE A 750 49.51 1.43 25.20
N TYR A 751 48.39 1.16 25.87
CA TYR A 751 47.50 0.02 25.58
C TYR A 751 46.73 0.19 24.25
N LEU A 752 46.54 1.41 23.77
CA LEU A 752 45.81 1.71 22.53
C LEU A 752 46.65 1.52 21.27
N ARG A 753 47.98 1.44 21.38
CA ARG A 753 48.87 1.10 20.25
C ARG A 753 48.49 -0.26 19.63
N ASN A 754 48.13 -1.24 20.47
CA ASN A 754 47.75 -2.59 20.04
C ASN A 754 46.32 -2.67 19.45
N LEU A 755 45.42 -1.75 19.80
CA LEU A 755 44.07 -1.69 19.19
C LEU A 755 44.11 -0.98 17.83
N GLY A 756 44.95 0.04 17.68
CA GLY A 756 45.16 0.77 16.42
C GLY A 756 45.85 -0.04 15.31
N GLU A 757 46.56 -1.12 15.65
CA GLU A 757 47.07 -2.08 14.66
C GLU A 757 45.95 -2.86 13.96
N LYS A 758 44.81 -3.07 14.64
CA LYS A 758 43.66 -3.82 14.10
C LYS A 758 42.66 -2.94 13.34
N ILE A 759 42.65 -1.63 13.55
CA ILE A 759 41.69 -0.71 12.92
C ILE A 759 42.46 0.33 12.08
N LYS A 760 42.37 0.21 10.74
CA LYS A 760 42.96 1.17 9.80
C LYS A 760 42.26 2.54 9.88
N TRP A 761 42.60 3.36 10.86
CA TRP A 761 42.16 4.75 10.93
C TRP A 761 42.95 5.59 9.92
N ALA A 762 42.32 5.95 8.80
CA ALA A 762 42.68 7.10 8.00
C ALA A 762 41.71 8.23 8.39
N LEU A 763 42.18 9.17 9.20
CA LEU A 763 41.42 10.41 9.44
C LEU A 763 41.63 11.27 8.19
N GLU A 764 40.63 11.32 7.32
CA GLU A 764 40.59 12.35 6.29
C GLU A 764 40.38 13.71 6.99
N PRO A 765 41.19 14.73 6.67
CA PRO A 765 40.99 16.06 7.23
C PRO A 765 39.60 16.58 6.85
N LEU A 766 38.95 17.27 7.79
CA LEU A 766 37.78 18.05 7.45
C LEU A 766 38.17 19.09 6.38
N PRO A 767 37.25 19.47 5.49
CA PRO A 767 37.51 20.53 4.51
C PRO A 767 38.05 21.78 5.21
N ASN A 768 39.12 22.37 4.66
CA ASN A 768 39.84 23.55 5.17
C ASN A 768 40.78 23.37 6.38
N SER A 769 40.77 22.24 7.11
CA SER A 769 41.69 22.03 8.24
C SER A 769 43.17 22.03 7.83
N GLN A 770 43.47 21.61 6.61
CA GLN A 770 44.82 21.69 6.03
C GLN A 770 45.26 23.11 5.67
N LYS A 771 44.31 24.03 5.50
CA LYS A 771 44.56 25.43 5.14
C LYS A 771 44.81 26.26 6.39
N GLU A 772 44.01 26.06 7.43
CA GLU A 772 44.23 26.63 8.79
C GLU A 772 45.57 26.21 9.39
N ALA A 773 46.05 24.98 9.12
CA ALA A 773 47.37 24.54 9.60
C ALA A 773 48.57 25.15 8.85
N ARG A 774 48.33 25.91 7.78
CA ARG A 774 49.38 26.58 6.98
C ARG A 774 49.47 28.09 7.25
N GLU A 775 48.48 28.65 7.94
CA GLU A 775 48.48 30.01 8.51
C GLU A 775 49.03 29.95 9.94
#